data_AF-A0A9N7V7N6-F1
#
_entry.id   AF-A0A9N7V7N6-F1
#
_cell.length_a   1.000
_cell.length_b   1.000
_cell.length_c   1.000
_cell.angle_alpha   90.00
_cell.angle_beta   90.00
_cell.angle_gamma   90.00
#
_symmetry.space_group_name_H-M   'P 1'
#
loop_
_entity.id
_entity.type
_entity.pdbx_description
1 polymer ?
#
loop_
_entity_poly.entity_id
_entity_poly.type
_entity_poly.pdbx_seq_one_letter_code
_entity_poly.pdbx_strand_id
1 'polypeptide(L)'
;MSTSTRRDRKDDTESTNLPIHRHKTKLIEAVKNSSFLLVTGETGSGKTTQLPQFLHQAGFCKDGKIAITQPRRVAAITVAQRVAQEMQCNLGREVGYQVRFDDCTSQDTVVKYLTDGCLLREILADPGLSQYSVVILDEVHERSLNTDILLGLLKKVFSDPVEATKGRSFPLKVVVMSATLETDKLSAFLGDCPVFVIPGRTFPVVCTFGSAVGPKDVESTGYLKEVVKVALDVHTSEMCGDILVFLTGQSEIERACDLLFEKAESIDYRYDVEDQTVEGLLILPLYGSMPTEQQRQIFQPPPPGIRKCVVATNIAATSLTINGIKYIIDSGFVKQLSHNSQVGMDILEVVPISKSEAQQRAGRAGRTSAGKCFRIYSKEFWEKIMPEYTVPEIQRTSLTAVVLTLKCLGVHDVIRFPYLDCPEERFILEALKQLYQFDAIDRRGRVTQLGELMVEFPLQPGLTRAVLKAASLGCQDLLLPVAAMLSVENILIRPGHPEKLKEADKKHRGLANKSGSMNDFATLLSVFQSCKSSDRPSSWCKENWIHWRALKSAFSVETQLREILLRLQKRRDFPVETFDGDKNELFRRCLCAGYFTNVARRSMGNVFCTMDGHGSMVHIHPSSSLCDQEGKLNWVIFHDMLVTSRVYIRTVCPVRYEWVKDLLPKLHEVDVYELSNVAREEVTDEEMIKWETKEAAKRPPEVSTEDVLNKHEKRNNEASLGALCRGLLSLFLRGQIDCVVWLNFVSLKSRYYLVFCPSMNEVSVVREGWLHKRGEYIKTWRPRYFILKSDGSFIGYKEKPEVSSDHSLPPLNNFSVAECQLMKTERPRPNTFVIRCLQWTSVIERTFHVDTNEEREEWMRSIQAVANSLKSQQHDEEPMEIKFGSPTDSSGTDEMEIAMSKSNKKVTMSDFDYLKLLGKGTFGKVILVKEKATGMYYAMKILRKEVIIAKDEVAHTVTESRVLQNTRHPFLTTLKYAFQTHDRLCFVMEYANGGELFFHLSRDRVFTEDRARFYGAEIVSALEYLHSRNVVYRDLKLENLMLDKDGHIKITDFGLCKEGITDGATMKTFCGTPEYLAPEVLEDNDYGRAVDWWGLGVVMYEMMCGRLPFYNQDHERLFELILMEEIRFPKNLAPEAKALLAGLLKKDPKQRLGGGPDDAKDVMSHKFFTSINWLDVTERKLIPPFKPQVTSETDTRYFDDEFTAQTITITPPDKYDSLDAEDSDQRTHFPQFSYSASIRE
;
A
#
# COMPACT_ATOMS: atom_id res chain seq x y z
N MET A 1 2.77 -22.75 -74.02
CA MET A 1 2.32 -24.01 -73.36
C MET A 1 2.92 -24.08 -71.96
N SER A 2 2.58 -25.11 -71.16
CA SER A 2 3.04 -25.41 -69.79
C SER A 2 4.47 -24.95 -69.43
N THR A 3 4.77 -24.56 -68.19
CA THR A 3 4.31 -25.20 -66.93
C THR A 3 3.85 -24.24 -65.82
N SER A 4 2.72 -24.57 -65.18
CA SER A 4 2.30 -23.98 -63.89
C SER A 4 2.96 -24.74 -62.74
N THR A 5 3.68 -24.05 -61.86
CA THR A 5 4.27 -24.61 -60.64
C THR A 5 3.27 -24.54 -59.48
N ARG A 6 2.86 -25.71 -58.96
CA ARG A 6 1.91 -25.88 -57.84
C ARG A 6 2.43 -25.35 -56.48
N ARG A 7 2.52 -24.04 -56.28
CA ARG A 7 2.74 -23.45 -54.94
C ARG A 7 1.58 -22.59 -54.43
N ASP A 8 0.93 -21.84 -55.30
CA ASP A 8 0.03 -20.74 -54.91
C ASP A 8 -1.42 -21.18 -54.64
N ARG A 9 -1.61 -22.24 -53.84
CA ARG A 9 -2.94 -22.77 -53.45
C ARG A 9 -3.01 -23.41 -52.04
N LYS A 10 -1.98 -23.28 -51.21
CA LYS A 10 -2.05 -23.79 -49.81
C LYS A 10 -2.64 -22.79 -48.82
N ASP A 11 -2.20 -21.54 -48.86
CA ASP A 11 -2.49 -20.58 -47.79
C ASP A 11 -3.99 -20.21 -47.68
N ASP A 12 -4.71 -20.15 -48.80
CA ASP A 12 -6.18 -19.97 -48.84
C ASP A 12 -6.96 -21.06 -48.07
N THR A 13 -6.36 -22.24 -47.88
CA THR A 13 -7.00 -23.38 -47.19
C THR A 13 -6.80 -23.37 -45.66
N GLU A 14 -5.95 -22.49 -45.12
CA GLU A 14 -5.82 -22.29 -43.67
C GLU A 14 -6.80 -21.23 -43.14
N SER A 15 -6.90 -20.07 -43.80
CA SER A 15 -7.78 -18.96 -43.36
C SER A 15 -9.26 -19.36 -43.34
N THR A 16 -9.72 -20.05 -44.39
CA THR A 16 -11.07 -20.61 -44.51
C THR A 16 -11.40 -21.70 -43.48
N ASN A 17 -10.38 -22.28 -42.84
CA ASN A 17 -10.53 -23.30 -41.80
C ASN A 17 -10.73 -22.73 -40.39
N LEU A 18 -10.50 -21.42 -40.15
CA LEU A 18 -10.59 -20.81 -38.82
C LEU A 18 -12.04 -20.81 -38.27
N PRO A 19 -12.25 -20.93 -36.95
CA PRO A 19 -13.58 -20.97 -36.33
C PRO A 19 -14.49 -19.79 -36.72
N ILE A 20 -13.95 -18.57 -36.67
CA ILE A 20 -14.68 -17.34 -37.01
C ILE A 20 -15.26 -17.31 -38.42
N HIS A 21 -14.63 -18.00 -39.40
CA HIS A 21 -15.07 -17.97 -40.79
C HIS A 21 -16.47 -18.59 -40.97
N ARG A 22 -16.85 -19.57 -40.13
CA ARG A 22 -18.21 -20.16 -40.10
C ARG A 22 -19.29 -19.17 -39.68
N HIS A 23 -18.92 -18.08 -39.00
CA HIS A 23 -19.82 -17.10 -38.41
C HIS A 23 -19.84 -15.76 -39.16
N LYS A 24 -19.03 -15.61 -40.22
CA LYS A 24 -18.77 -14.39 -41.01
C LYS A 24 -20.02 -13.54 -41.27
N THR A 25 -21.06 -14.11 -41.88
CA THR A 25 -22.27 -13.36 -42.26
C THR A 25 -23.02 -12.79 -41.04
N LYS A 26 -23.23 -13.61 -40.01
CA LYS A 26 -23.91 -13.20 -38.76
C LYS A 26 -23.12 -12.14 -38.00
N LEU A 27 -21.79 -12.22 -38.04
CA LEU A 27 -20.90 -11.28 -37.38
C LEU A 27 -20.88 -9.91 -38.09
N ILE A 28 -20.89 -9.90 -39.43
CA ILE A 28 -21.07 -8.67 -40.23
C ILE A 28 -22.43 -8.02 -39.95
N GLU A 29 -23.50 -8.81 -39.84
CA GLU A 29 -24.85 -8.35 -39.53
C GLU A 29 -24.93 -7.73 -38.12
N ALA A 30 -24.33 -8.38 -37.11
CA ALA A 30 -24.25 -7.84 -35.75
C ALA A 30 -23.53 -6.48 -35.69
N VAL A 31 -22.38 -6.32 -36.38
CA VAL A 31 -21.65 -5.03 -36.44
C VAL A 31 -22.44 -3.94 -37.18
N LYS A 32 -23.30 -4.30 -38.14
CA LYS A 32 -24.21 -3.33 -38.77
C LYS A 32 -25.32 -2.88 -37.80
N ASN A 33 -25.94 -3.82 -37.11
CA ASN A 33 -27.14 -3.56 -36.31
C ASN A 33 -26.87 -2.94 -34.94
N SER A 34 -25.65 -3.08 -34.39
CA SER A 34 -25.29 -2.60 -33.04
C SER A 34 -24.23 -1.49 -33.09
N SER A 35 -24.26 -0.56 -32.13
CA SER A 35 -23.27 0.53 -32.00
C SER A 35 -22.00 0.07 -31.29
N PHE A 36 -22.18 -0.61 -30.16
CA PHE A 36 -21.17 -1.44 -29.50
C PHE A 36 -21.50 -2.92 -29.75
N LEU A 37 -20.48 -3.76 -29.97
CA LEU A 37 -20.62 -5.22 -30.04
C LEU A 37 -19.47 -5.86 -29.27
N LEU A 38 -19.78 -6.74 -28.32
CA LEU A 38 -18.76 -7.55 -27.62
C LEU A 38 -18.59 -8.88 -28.35
N VAL A 39 -17.38 -9.19 -28.82
CA VAL A 39 -17.06 -10.41 -29.56
C VAL A 39 -16.09 -11.25 -28.74
N THR A 40 -16.58 -12.37 -28.22
CA THR A 40 -15.77 -13.31 -27.44
C THR A 40 -15.39 -14.54 -28.23
N GLY A 41 -14.23 -15.11 -27.90
CA GLY A 41 -13.73 -16.34 -28.50
C GLY A 41 -12.27 -16.56 -28.15
N GLU A 42 -11.90 -17.84 -28.03
CA GLU A 42 -10.57 -18.28 -27.61
C GLU A 42 -9.45 -17.66 -28.47
N THR A 43 -8.26 -17.51 -27.89
CA THR A 43 -7.10 -17.02 -28.63
C THR A 43 -6.68 -18.04 -29.70
N GLY A 44 -6.62 -17.60 -30.96
CA GLY A 44 -6.46 -18.48 -32.13
C GLY A 44 -7.74 -18.75 -32.93
N SER A 45 -8.92 -18.34 -32.44
CA SER A 45 -10.20 -18.45 -33.17
C SER A 45 -10.30 -17.59 -34.45
N GLY A 46 -9.37 -16.65 -34.63
CA GLY A 46 -9.24 -15.79 -35.81
C GLY A 46 -9.76 -14.35 -35.66
N LYS A 47 -10.23 -13.93 -34.47
CA LYS A 47 -10.83 -12.60 -34.23
C LYS A 47 -10.00 -11.45 -34.83
N THR A 48 -8.77 -11.34 -34.35
CA THR A 48 -7.77 -10.29 -34.64
C THR A 48 -7.42 -10.17 -36.12
N THR A 49 -7.29 -11.28 -36.84
CA THR A 49 -6.87 -11.27 -38.26
C THR A 49 -8.04 -11.19 -39.22
N GLN A 50 -9.14 -11.91 -38.96
CA GLN A 50 -10.20 -12.15 -39.94
C GLN A 50 -11.36 -11.13 -39.86
N LEU A 51 -11.75 -10.65 -38.67
CA LEU A 51 -12.85 -9.66 -38.61
C LEU A 51 -12.54 -8.35 -39.37
N PRO A 52 -11.33 -7.77 -39.29
CA PRO A 52 -11.01 -6.56 -40.06
C PRO A 52 -11.15 -6.78 -41.58
N GLN A 53 -10.71 -7.95 -42.07
CA GLN A 53 -10.88 -8.35 -43.47
C GLN A 53 -12.37 -8.51 -43.84
N PHE A 54 -13.18 -9.10 -42.95
CA PHE A 54 -14.61 -9.29 -43.18
C PHE A 54 -15.38 -7.96 -43.22
N LEU A 55 -15.03 -6.99 -42.38
CA LEU A 55 -15.65 -5.66 -42.37
C LEU A 55 -15.19 -4.80 -43.56
N HIS A 56 -13.91 -4.88 -43.93
CA HIS A 56 -13.41 -4.28 -45.17
C HIS A 56 -14.17 -4.80 -46.40
N GLN A 57 -14.27 -6.13 -46.55
CA GLN A 57 -15.05 -6.78 -47.63
C GLN A 57 -16.55 -6.46 -47.58
N ALA A 58 -17.12 -6.22 -46.39
CA ALA A 58 -18.52 -5.81 -46.23
C ALA A 58 -18.79 -4.33 -46.56
N GLY A 59 -17.75 -3.56 -46.93
CA GLY A 59 -17.85 -2.18 -47.40
C GLY A 59 -17.78 -1.10 -46.32
N PHE A 60 -17.38 -1.44 -45.07
CA PHE A 60 -17.23 -0.44 -44.01
C PHE A 60 -16.14 0.60 -44.30
N CYS A 61 -15.17 0.28 -45.16
CA CYS A 61 -14.07 1.18 -45.55
C CYS A 61 -14.47 2.32 -46.52
N LYS A 62 -15.77 2.52 -46.81
CA LYS A 62 -16.25 3.60 -47.70
C LYS A 62 -16.28 4.97 -47.02
N ASP A 63 -16.63 4.99 -45.74
CA ASP A 63 -16.88 6.22 -44.96
C ASP A 63 -15.76 6.51 -43.96
N GLY A 64 -14.62 5.81 -44.06
CA GLY A 64 -13.52 5.91 -43.12
C GLY A 64 -12.67 4.63 -43.07
N LYS A 65 -11.61 4.66 -42.27
CA LYS A 65 -10.68 3.55 -42.04
C LYS A 65 -11.20 2.61 -40.93
N ILE A 66 -10.66 1.39 -40.87
CA ILE A 66 -10.86 0.49 -39.73
C ILE A 66 -9.62 0.58 -38.83
N ALA A 67 -9.80 1.01 -37.59
CA ALA A 67 -8.80 0.97 -36.54
C ALA A 67 -8.88 -0.35 -35.77
N ILE A 68 -7.74 -0.96 -35.44
CA ILE A 68 -7.66 -2.15 -34.57
C ILE A 68 -6.57 -1.93 -33.53
N THR A 69 -6.96 -1.73 -32.27
CA THR A 69 -5.97 -1.59 -31.19
C THR A 69 -5.37 -2.93 -30.80
N GLN A 70 -4.16 -2.89 -30.26
CA GLN A 70 -3.49 -3.98 -29.59
C GLN A 70 -2.72 -3.41 -28.39
N PRO A 71 -2.79 -4.01 -27.19
CA PRO A 71 -2.01 -3.54 -26.05
C PRO A 71 -0.49 -3.65 -26.28
N ARG A 72 -0.04 -4.54 -27.17
CA ARG A 72 1.39 -4.83 -27.41
C ARG A 72 1.86 -4.40 -28.80
N ARG A 73 2.92 -3.58 -28.85
CA ARG A 73 3.60 -3.14 -30.09
C ARG A 73 3.95 -4.31 -31.03
N VAL A 74 4.48 -5.41 -30.51
CA VAL A 74 4.88 -6.57 -31.32
C VAL A 74 3.66 -7.24 -31.95
N ALA A 75 2.52 -7.29 -31.26
CA ALA A 75 1.28 -7.84 -31.80
C ALA A 75 0.77 -6.98 -32.97
N ALA A 76 0.64 -5.65 -32.78
CA ALA A 76 0.22 -4.74 -33.85
C ALA A 76 1.07 -4.87 -35.13
N ILE A 77 2.40 -4.92 -35.02
CA ILE A 77 3.31 -5.07 -36.16
C ILE A 77 3.15 -6.43 -36.84
N THR A 78 3.16 -7.53 -36.07
CA THR A 78 3.17 -8.90 -36.63
C THR A 78 1.80 -9.31 -37.18
N VAL A 79 0.70 -8.87 -36.56
CA VAL A 79 -0.66 -9.03 -37.08
C VAL A 79 -0.83 -8.24 -38.38
N ALA A 80 -0.41 -6.97 -38.44
CA ALA A 80 -0.49 -6.19 -39.67
C ALA A 80 0.33 -6.82 -40.80
N GLN A 81 1.52 -7.35 -40.52
CA GLN A 81 2.34 -8.11 -41.46
C GLN A 81 1.61 -9.37 -41.97
N ARG A 82 0.97 -10.13 -41.08
CA ARG A 82 0.21 -11.34 -41.46
C ARG A 82 -1.05 -11.00 -42.26
N VAL A 83 -1.79 -9.96 -41.90
CA VAL A 83 -3.02 -9.56 -42.60
C VAL A 83 -2.71 -8.91 -43.95
N ALA A 84 -1.58 -8.20 -44.07
CA ALA A 84 -1.07 -7.76 -45.38
C ALA A 84 -0.76 -8.96 -46.31
N GLN A 85 -0.16 -10.04 -45.77
CA GLN A 85 0.06 -11.29 -46.51
C GLN A 85 -1.27 -11.97 -46.89
N GLU A 86 -2.22 -12.10 -45.97
CA GLU A 86 -3.54 -12.71 -46.23
C GLU A 86 -4.37 -11.90 -47.24
N MET A 87 -4.25 -10.56 -47.26
CA MET A 87 -4.85 -9.68 -48.26
C MET A 87 -4.03 -9.53 -49.54
N GLN A 88 -2.86 -10.19 -49.64
CA GLN A 88 -1.92 -10.11 -50.78
C GLN A 88 -1.44 -8.68 -51.10
N CYS A 89 -1.44 -7.77 -50.12
CA CYS A 89 -1.06 -6.37 -50.27
C CYS A 89 0.33 -6.07 -49.67
N ASN A 90 0.97 -5.00 -50.15
CA ASN A 90 2.20 -4.50 -49.51
C ASN A 90 1.85 -3.77 -48.20
N LEU A 91 2.53 -4.13 -47.11
CA LEU A 91 2.42 -3.44 -45.82
C LEU A 91 2.72 -1.94 -45.98
N GLY A 92 1.90 -1.10 -45.35
CA GLY A 92 1.96 0.36 -45.47
C GLY A 92 1.12 0.93 -46.61
N ARG A 93 0.57 0.09 -47.51
CA ARG A 93 -0.56 0.45 -48.38
C ARG A 93 -1.87 0.13 -47.65
N GLU A 94 -2.75 -0.69 -48.24
CA GLU A 94 -4.11 -1.00 -47.76
C GLU A 94 -4.15 -1.44 -46.30
N VAL A 95 -3.23 -2.32 -45.90
CA VAL A 95 -2.96 -2.71 -44.51
C VAL A 95 -1.70 -2.04 -44.02
N GLY A 96 -1.77 -1.36 -42.87
CA GLY A 96 -0.64 -0.67 -42.23
C GLY A 96 -0.68 -0.79 -40.71
N TYR A 97 0.39 -0.32 -40.06
CA TYR A 97 0.44 -0.23 -38.60
C TYR A 97 0.97 1.12 -38.10
N GLN A 98 0.55 1.55 -36.92
CA GLN A 98 1.14 2.70 -36.22
C GLN A 98 1.30 2.40 -34.73
N VAL A 99 2.54 2.40 -34.24
CA VAL A 99 2.86 2.14 -32.83
C VAL A 99 3.78 3.24 -32.29
N ARG A 100 3.96 3.31 -30.97
CA ARG A 100 4.83 4.32 -30.36
C ARG A 100 6.25 4.26 -30.97
N PHE A 101 6.61 5.35 -31.64
CA PHE A 101 7.86 5.61 -32.38
C PHE A 101 8.09 4.89 -33.73
N ASP A 102 7.06 4.27 -34.33
CA ASP A 102 7.21 3.42 -35.53
C ASP A 102 5.88 3.39 -36.32
N ASP A 103 5.86 4.04 -37.48
CA ASP A 103 4.66 4.24 -38.31
C ASP A 103 4.91 3.66 -39.72
N CYS A 104 4.03 2.77 -40.14
CA CYS A 104 4.01 2.13 -41.44
C CYS A 104 2.58 2.20 -42.00
N THR A 105 2.13 3.43 -42.26
CA THR A 105 0.85 3.76 -42.90
C THR A 105 1.04 4.73 -44.07
N SER A 106 0.02 4.86 -44.90
CA SER A 106 -0.07 5.85 -45.99
C SER A 106 -1.50 6.36 -46.14
N GLN A 107 -1.73 7.23 -47.13
CA GLN A 107 -3.08 7.69 -47.46
C GLN A 107 -3.98 6.51 -47.87
N ASP A 108 -3.43 5.54 -48.61
CA ASP A 108 -4.09 4.31 -49.07
C ASP A 108 -4.47 3.33 -47.93
N THR A 109 -3.97 3.51 -46.71
CA THR A 109 -4.24 2.57 -45.60
C THR A 109 -5.69 2.63 -45.15
N VAL A 110 -6.43 1.54 -45.36
CA VAL A 110 -7.84 1.37 -44.99
C VAL A 110 -8.04 0.46 -43.77
N VAL A 111 -7.06 -0.43 -43.49
CA VAL A 111 -7.01 -1.28 -42.30
C VAL A 111 -5.74 -0.93 -41.52
N LYS A 112 -5.90 -0.32 -40.33
CA LYS A 112 -4.80 0.22 -39.52
C LYS A 112 -4.76 -0.47 -38.15
N TYR A 113 -3.71 -1.26 -37.91
CA TYR A 113 -3.40 -1.79 -36.59
C TYR A 113 -2.61 -0.75 -35.79
N LEU A 114 -2.96 -0.50 -34.53
CA LEU A 114 -2.24 0.48 -33.72
C LEU A 114 -2.17 0.09 -32.24
N THR A 115 -1.23 0.67 -31.50
CA THR A 115 -1.25 0.54 -30.03
C THR A 115 -2.32 1.43 -29.41
N ASP A 116 -2.92 1.01 -28.28
CA ASP A 116 -3.95 1.75 -27.54
C ASP A 116 -3.57 3.25 -27.35
N GLY A 117 -2.36 3.53 -26.86
CA GLY A 117 -1.80 4.88 -26.66
C GLY A 117 -1.40 5.64 -27.95
N CYS A 118 -1.65 5.07 -29.13
CA CYS A 118 -1.68 5.79 -30.41
C CYS A 118 -3.11 6.23 -30.73
N LEU A 119 -4.10 5.35 -30.62
CA LEU A 119 -5.51 5.74 -30.80
C LEU A 119 -5.91 6.85 -29.82
N LEU A 120 -5.46 6.77 -28.57
CA LEU A 120 -5.69 7.80 -27.56
C LEU A 120 -5.11 9.18 -27.94
N ARG A 121 -4.00 9.23 -28.69
CA ARG A 121 -3.44 10.47 -29.26
C ARG A 121 -4.20 10.95 -30.48
N GLU A 122 -4.81 10.05 -31.24
CA GLU A 122 -5.71 10.43 -32.33
C GLU A 122 -7.02 11.02 -31.80
N ILE A 123 -7.56 10.54 -30.66
CA ILE A 123 -8.70 11.17 -29.97
C ILE A 123 -8.33 12.59 -29.49
N LEU A 124 -7.09 12.84 -29.04
CA LEU A 124 -6.61 14.19 -28.68
C LEU A 124 -6.60 15.17 -29.87
N ALA A 125 -6.43 14.68 -31.11
CA ALA A 125 -6.41 15.51 -32.32
C ALA A 125 -7.78 15.58 -33.01
N ASP A 126 -8.60 14.53 -32.89
CA ASP A 126 -9.92 14.34 -33.48
C ASP A 126 -10.82 13.56 -32.51
N PRO A 127 -11.49 14.24 -31.56
CA PRO A 127 -12.31 13.58 -30.53
C PRO A 127 -13.47 12.74 -31.09
N GLY A 128 -13.99 13.10 -32.26
CA GLY A 128 -15.02 12.34 -32.97
C GLY A 128 -14.46 11.17 -33.81
N LEU A 129 -13.13 11.00 -33.86
CA LEU A 129 -12.41 9.99 -34.64
C LEU A 129 -12.83 9.92 -36.13
N SER A 130 -13.19 11.07 -36.71
CA SER A 130 -13.85 11.23 -38.02
C SER A 130 -13.25 10.40 -39.17
N GLN A 131 -11.92 10.21 -39.18
CA GLN A 131 -11.22 9.38 -40.16
C GLN A 131 -11.53 7.87 -40.10
N TYR A 132 -12.15 7.36 -39.03
CA TYR A 132 -12.46 5.95 -38.80
C TYR A 132 -13.97 5.68 -38.88
N SER A 133 -14.37 4.61 -39.56
CA SER A 133 -15.76 4.12 -39.60
C SER A 133 -16.01 2.99 -38.59
N VAL A 134 -14.96 2.24 -38.24
CA VAL A 134 -14.99 1.19 -37.20
C VAL A 134 -13.73 1.29 -36.35
N VAL A 135 -13.89 1.22 -35.02
CA VAL A 135 -12.81 0.98 -34.05
C VAL A 135 -13.00 -0.42 -33.47
N ILE A 136 -11.94 -1.21 -33.48
CA ILE A 136 -11.88 -2.52 -32.82
C ILE A 136 -10.89 -2.39 -31.65
N LEU A 137 -11.36 -2.62 -30.43
CA LEU A 137 -10.49 -2.80 -29.26
C LEU A 137 -10.28 -4.30 -29.07
N ASP A 138 -9.04 -4.79 -29.19
CA ASP A 138 -8.74 -6.23 -29.12
C ASP A 138 -7.75 -6.58 -28.00
N GLU A 139 -7.81 -7.84 -27.55
CA GLU A 139 -7.15 -8.38 -26.36
C GLU A 139 -7.46 -7.54 -25.09
N VAL A 140 -8.67 -6.97 -24.98
CA VAL A 140 -9.10 -6.08 -23.86
C VAL A 140 -9.01 -6.73 -22.48
N HIS A 141 -8.98 -8.06 -22.42
CA HIS A 141 -8.71 -8.84 -21.22
C HIS A 141 -7.27 -8.69 -20.66
N GLU A 142 -6.35 -8.03 -21.37
CA GLU A 142 -5.07 -7.59 -20.78
C GLU A 142 -5.23 -6.36 -19.85
N ARG A 143 -6.40 -5.71 -19.82
CA ARG A 143 -6.79 -4.62 -18.89
C ARG A 143 -5.71 -3.52 -18.74
N SER A 144 -5.19 -3.06 -19.89
CA SER A 144 -4.21 -1.98 -19.95
C SER A 144 -4.85 -0.64 -19.55
N LEU A 145 -4.06 0.22 -18.92
CA LEU A 145 -4.46 1.57 -18.51
C LEU A 145 -4.97 2.41 -19.70
N ASN A 146 -4.41 2.19 -20.89
CA ASN A 146 -4.87 2.89 -22.09
C ASN A 146 -6.18 2.31 -22.63
N THR A 147 -6.39 0.99 -22.58
CA THR A 147 -7.62 0.34 -23.02
C THR A 147 -8.82 0.73 -22.15
N ASP A 148 -8.68 0.71 -20.83
CA ASP A 148 -9.77 1.09 -19.90
C ASP A 148 -10.20 2.57 -20.09
N ILE A 149 -9.24 3.45 -20.42
CA ILE A 149 -9.50 4.86 -20.73
C ILE A 149 -10.13 5.05 -22.12
N LEU A 150 -9.70 4.27 -23.12
CA LEU A 150 -10.36 4.24 -24.43
C LEU A 150 -11.82 3.79 -24.33
N LEU A 151 -12.13 2.80 -23.47
CA LEU A 151 -13.50 2.35 -23.22
C LEU A 151 -14.37 3.48 -22.64
N GLY A 152 -13.89 4.20 -21.62
CA GLY A 152 -14.59 5.34 -21.03
C GLY A 152 -14.75 6.52 -22.00
N LEU A 153 -13.72 6.83 -22.80
CA LEU A 153 -13.77 7.89 -23.80
C LEU A 153 -14.72 7.56 -24.95
N LEU A 154 -14.68 6.34 -25.50
CA LEU A 154 -15.61 5.91 -26.53
C LEU A 154 -17.06 5.92 -25.99
N LYS A 155 -17.30 5.46 -24.76
CA LYS A 155 -18.62 5.59 -24.11
C LYS A 155 -19.09 7.06 -24.05
N LYS A 156 -18.19 8.00 -23.72
CA LYS A 156 -18.50 9.44 -23.74
C LYS A 156 -18.78 9.96 -25.16
N VAL A 157 -18.00 9.58 -26.17
CA VAL A 157 -18.22 9.98 -27.58
C VAL A 157 -19.57 9.48 -28.11
N PHE A 158 -19.99 8.26 -27.75
CA PHE A 158 -21.30 7.73 -28.15
C PHE A 158 -22.48 8.33 -27.37
N SER A 159 -22.22 9.06 -26.29
CA SER A 159 -23.24 9.86 -25.60
C SER A 159 -23.60 11.14 -26.39
N ASP A 160 -22.78 11.53 -27.39
CA ASP A 160 -23.05 12.61 -28.32
C ASP A 160 -23.30 12.06 -29.75
N PRO A 161 -24.57 12.03 -30.22
CA PRO A 161 -24.90 11.57 -31.57
C PRO A 161 -24.24 12.36 -32.71
N VAL A 162 -23.86 13.62 -32.47
CA VAL A 162 -23.25 14.51 -33.48
C VAL A 162 -21.79 14.13 -33.68
N GLU A 163 -21.01 14.03 -32.60
CA GLU A 163 -19.61 13.57 -32.68
C GLU A 163 -19.52 12.11 -33.15
N ALA A 164 -20.46 11.24 -32.73
CA ALA A 164 -20.52 9.86 -33.19
C ALA A 164 -20.79 9.71 -34.70
N THR A 165 -21.49 10.66 -35.35
CA THR A 165 -21.80 10.63 -36.80
C THR A 165 -20.88 11.50 -37.66
N LYS A 166 -20.04 12.33 -37.03
CA LYS A 166 -19.13 13.31 -37.65
C LYS A 166 -18.27 12.71 -38.77
N GLY A 167 -18.60 13.09 -40.02
CA GLY A 167 -17.88 12.69 -41.24
C GLY A 167 -18.37 11.40 -41.92
N ARG A 168 -19.45 10.76 -41.43
CA ARG A 168 -19.89 9.41 -41.83
C ARG A 168 -21.36 9.38 -42.26
N SER A 169 -21.80 8.34 -43.00
CA SER A 169 -23.24 8.11 -43.22
C SER A 169 -23.94 7.31 -42.11
N PHE A 170 -23.17 6.73 -41.18
CA PHE A 170 -23.66 5.99 -40.01
C PHE A 170 -22.83 6.35 -38.75
N PRO A 171 -23.38 6.21 -37.53
CA PRO A 171 -22.59 6.40 -36.31
C PRO A 171 -21.39 5.45 -36.28
N LEU A 172 -20.27 5.90 -35.72
CA LEU A 172 -19.08 5.09 -35.47
C LEU A 172 -19.47 3.71 -34.92
N LYS A 173 -18.73 2.66 -35.30
CA LYS A 173 -18.94 1.31 -34.76
C LYS A 173 -17.77 0.92 -33.86
N VAL A 174 -18.07 0.43 -32.65
CA VAL A 174 -17.05 -0.11 -31.74
C VAL A 174 -17.26 -1.61 -31.54
N VAL A 175 -16.23 -2.38 -31.86
CA VAL A 175 -16.18 -3.81 -31.56
C VAL A 175 -15.17 -4.05 -30.45
N VAL A 176 -15.61 -4.62 -29.34
CA VAL A 176 -14.72 -5.01 -28.23
C VAL A 176 -14.47 -6.50 -28.35
N MET A 177 -13.21 -6.93 -28.39
CA MET A 177 -12.83 -8.33 -28.47
C MET A 177 -12.20 -8.80 -27.15
N SER A 178 -12.65 -9.96 -26.66
CA SER A 178 -12.09 -10.61 -25.48
C SER A 178 -11.86 -12.11 -25.71
N ALA A 179 -10.97 -12.69 -24.89
CA ALA A 179 -10.77 -14.14 -24.78
C ALA A 179 -11.26 -14.71 -23.43
N THR A 180 -11.73 -13.86 -22.50
CA THR A 180 -12.13 -14.21 -21.14
C THR A 180 -13.62 -13.94 -20.87
N LEU A 181 -14.11 -14.42 -19.72
CA LEU A 181 -15.52 -14.50 -19.36
C LEU A 181 -16.08 -13.31 -18.54
N GLU A 182 -15.37 -12.18 -18.42
CA GLU A 182 -15.94 -10.93 -17.88
C GLU A 182 -16.90 -10.24 -18.87
N THR A 183 -17.70 -11.02 -19.61
CA THR A 183 -18.61 -10.53 -20.65
C THR A 183 -19.66 -9.59 -20.10
N ASP A 184 -20.21 -9.94 -18.95
CA ASP A 184 -21.43 -9.34 -18.44
C ASP A 184 -21.12 -7.94 -17.87
N LYS A 185 -19.94 -7.80 -17.27
CA LYS A 185 -19.37 -6.53 -16.80
C LYS A 185 -19.08 -5.57 -17.97
N LEU A 186 -18.44 -6.07 -19.03
CA LEU A 186 -18.16 -5.29 -20.24
C LEU A 186 -19.45 -4.90 -20.99
N SER A 187 -20.41 -5.82 -21.07
CA SER A 187 -21.75 -5.59 -21.64
C SER A 187 -22.48 -4.48 -20.90
N ALA A 188 -22.66 -4.62 -19.59
CA ALA A 188 -23.34 -3.64 -18.76
C ALA A 188 -22.64 -2.27 -18.77
N PHE A 189 -21.31 -2.24 -18.72
CA PHE A 189 -20.55 -0.99 -18.86
C PHE A 189 -20.82 -0.29 -20.20
N LEU A 190 -20.99 -1.02 -21.30
CA LEU A 190 -21.27 -0.48 -22.63
C LEU A 190 -22.78 -0.33 -22.94
N GLY A 191 -23.64 -0.36 -21.92
CA GLY A 191 -25.09 -0.18 -22.08
C GLY A 191 -25.81 -1.43 -22.57
N ASP A 192 -25.53 -2.56 -21.90
CA ASP A 192 -26.06 -3.90 -22.20
C ASP A 192 -25.85 -4.32 -23.67
N CYS A 193 -24.64 -4.08 -24.17
CA CYS A 193 -24.31 -4.31 -25.58
C CYS A 193 -24.28 -5.82 -25.92
N PRO A 194 -24.74 -6.22 -27.12
CA PRO A 194 -24.89 -7.63 -27.46
C PRO A 194 -23.55 -8.38 -27.50
N VAL A 195 -23.57 -9.61 -26.99
CA VAL A 195 -22.40 -10.50 -26.91
C VAL A 195 -22.46 -11.57 -28.00
N PHE A 196 -21.46 -11.58 -28.88
CA PHE A 196 -21.30 -12.55 -29.96
C PHE A 196 -20.19 -13.56 -29.61
N VAL A 197 -20.59 -14.77 -29.23
CA VAL A 197 -19.66 -15.85 -28.87
C VAL A 197 -19.24 -16.64 -30.11
N ILE A 198 -17.93 -16.70 -30.39
CA ILE A 198 -17.31 -17.55 -31.40
C ILE A 198 -16.89 -18.86 -30.72
N PRO A 199 -17.49 -20.02 -31.07
CA PRO A 199 -17.13 -21.29 -30.46
C PRO A 199 -15.68 -21.70 -30.78
N GLY A 200 -15.02 -22.25 -29.77
CA GLY A 200 -13.61 -22.62 -29.78
C GLY A 200 -13.23 -23.79 -30.67
N ARG A 201 -11.92 -24.05 -30.73
CA ARG A 201 -11.30 -25.31 -31.23
C ARG A 201 -10.04 -25.64 -30.43
N THR A 202 -10.05 -25.42 -29.12
CA THR A 202 -9.06 -25.99 -28.23
C THR A 202 -9.22 -27.51 -28.15
N PHE A 203 -8.09 -28.21 -28.18
CA PHE A 203 -7.97 -29.59 -27.73
C PHE A 203 -7.86 -29.61 -26.19
N PRO A 204 -8.29 -30.68 -25.52
CA PRO A 204 -8.22 -30.77 -24.06
C PRO A 204 -6.78 -30.67 -23.56
N VAL A 205 -6.60 -29.91 -22.47
CA VAL A 205 -5.33 -29.79 -21.74
C VAL A 205 -5.53 -30.36 -20.34
N VAL A 206 -4.76 -31.38 -19.98
CA VAL A 206 -4.79 -31.96 -18.63
C VAL A 206 -3.91 -31.12 -17.70
N CYS A 207 -4.49 -30.54 -16.67
CA CYS A 207 -3.78 -29.72 -15.68
C CYS A 207 -3.44 -30.54 -14.43
N THR A 208 -2.19 -30.51 -13.99
CA THR A 208 -1.71 -31.12 -12.74
C THR A 208 -1.20 -30.03 -11.78
N PHE A 209 -1.37 -30.25 -10.48
CA PHE A 209 -0.85 -29.37 -9.42
C PHE A 209 0.28 -30.07 -8.67
N GLY A 210 1.37 -29.35 -8.43
CA GLY A 210 2.52 -29.77 -7.65
C GLY A 210 2.37 -29.39 -6.16
N SER A 211 3.51 -29.35 -5.46
CA SER A 211 3.57 -29.08 -4.03
C SER A 211 4.74 -28.18 -3.62
N ALA A 212 5.41 -27.53 -4.58
CA ALA A 212 6.66 -26.78 -4.33
C ALA A 212 6.45 -25.29 -4.03
N VAL A 213 5.21 -24.79 -4.16
CA VAL A 213 4.78 -23.47 -3.73
C VAL A 213 3.43 -23.62 -3.03
N GLY A 214 3.39 -23.37 -1.72
CA GLY A 214 2.17 -23.30 -0.92
C GLY A 214 1.85 -21.86 -0.48
N PRO A 215 0.77 -21.64 0.28
CA PRO A 215 0.35 -20.30 0.72
C PRO A 215 1.37 -19.49 1.53
N LYS A 216 2.43 -20.14 2.06
CA LYS A 216 3.51 -19.49 2.81
C LYS A 216 4.69 -19.05 1.93
N ASP A 217 4.71 -19.48 0.66
CA ASP A 217 5.87 -19.34 -0.24
C ASP A 217 5.73 -18.17 -1.24
N VAL A 218 4.77 -17.27 -1.04
CA VAL A 218 4.45 -16.15 -1.96
C VAL A 218 5.68 -15.27 -2.25
N GLU A 219 6.52 -15.02 -1.25
CA GLU A 219 7.76 -14.23 -1.36
C GLU A 219 9.00 -15.09 -1.70
N SER A 220 8.85 -16.41 -1.78
CA SER A 220 9.96 -17.34 -1.97
C SER A 220 10.43 -17.38 -3.42
N THR A 221 11.73 -17.22 -3.64
CA THR A 221 12.36 -17.43 -4.95
C THR A 221 12.86 -18.86 -5.18
N GLY A 222 12.60 -19.78 -4.23
CA GLY A 222 13.09 -21.16 -4.27
C GLY A 222 12.52 -22.01 -5.41
N TYR A 223 11.34 -21.63 -5.94
CA TYR A 223 10.59 -22.39 -6.93
C TYR A 223 11.32 -22.63 -8.26
N LEU A 224 12.33 -21.80 -8.58
CA LEU A 224 13.12 -21.90 -9.81
C LEU A 224 13.76 -23.29 -10.01
N LYS A 225 14.19 -23.93 -8.91
CA LYS A 225 14.78 -25.28 -8.97
C LYS A 225 13.77 -26.36 -9.35
N GLU A 226 12.53 -26.23 -8.89
CA GLU A 226 11.47 -27.19 -9.22
C GLU A 226 10.99 -26.99 -10.67
N VAL A 227 10.91 -25.75 -11.15
CA VAL A 227 10.62 -25.46 -12.58
C VAL A 227 11.61 -26.17 -13.50
N VAL A 228 12.91 -26.08 -13.20
CA VAL A 228 13.97 -26.76 -13.95
C VAL A 228 13.85 -28.28 -13.83
N LYS A 229 13.51 -28.82 -12.64
CA LYS A 229 13.30 -30.26 -12.43
C LYS A 229 12.13 -30.78 -13.27
N VAL A 230 10.93 -30.19 -13.12
CA VAL A 230 9.72 -30.58 -13.86
C VAL A 230 9.92 -30.46 -15.37
N ALA A 231 10.71 -29.49 -15.84
CA ALA A 231 11.03 -29.36 -17.27
C ALA A 231 11.94 -30.49 -17.81
N LEU A 232 12.73 -31.12 -16.96
CA LEU A 232 13.54 -32.30 -17.31
C LEU A 232 12.71 -33.58 -17.14
N ASP A 233 11.92 -33.70 -16.07
CA ASP A 233 10.97 -34.80 -15.86
C ASP A 233 9.99 -34.93 -17.05
N VAL A 234 9.53 -33.79 -17.60
CA VAL A 234 8.71 -33.73 -18.83
C VAL A 234 9.51 -34.00 -20.09
N HIS A 235 10.81 -33.71 -20.14
CA HIS A 235 11.65 -34.03 -21.29
C HIS A 235 11.92 -35.55 -21.39
N THR A 236 12.12 -36.22 -20.25
CA THR A 236 12.41 -37.66 -20.17
C THR A 236 11.17 -38.54 -20.31
N SER A 237 10.07 -38.24 -19.60
CA SER A 237 8.91 -39.14 -19.48
C SER A 237 7.75 -38.87 -20.46
N GLU A 238 7.63 -37.67 -21.02
CA GLU A 238 6.52 -37.35 -21.93
C GLU A 238 6.88 -37.58 -23.40
N MET A 239 5.93 -38.08 -24.19
CA MET A 239 6.05 -38.27 -25.65
C MET A 239 6.32 -36.95 -26.42
N CYS A 240 6.69 -37.04 -27.69
CA CYS A 240 7.04 -35.92 -28.57
C CYS A 240 6.05 -34.73 -28.51
N GLY A 241 6.63 -33.52 -28.45
CA GLY A 241 5.95 -32.21 -28.36
C GLY A 241 6.81 -31.19 -27.61
N ASP A 242 6.72 -29.92 -27.97
CA ASP A 242 7.56 -28.86 -27.39
C ASP A 242 7.06 -28.39 -26.00
N ILE A 243 8.00 -27.89 -25.20
CA ILE A 243 7.79 -27.40 -23.84
C ILE A 243 7.79 -25.86 -23.82
N LEU A 244 6.85 -25.24 -23.10
CA LEU A 244 6.81 -23.81 -22.79
C LEU A 244 6.77 -23.60 -21.28
N VAL A 245 7.83 -23.00 -20.75
CA VAL A 245 8.02 -22.70 -19.32
C VAL A 245 7.73 -21.21 -19.09
N PHE A 246 6.93 -20.88 -18.08
CA PHE A 246 6.65 -19.49 -17.68
C PHE A 246 7.44 -19.08 -16.43
N LEU A 247 8.29 -18.04 -16.55
CA LEU A 247 9.06 -17.40 -15.48
C LEU A 247 8.89 -15.87 -15.51
N THR A 248 9.32 -15.16 -14.47
CA THR A 248 8.88 -13.76 -14.28
C THR A 248 9.78 -12.72 -14.95
N GLY A 249 11.05 -13.04 -15.26
CA GLY A 249 11.94 -12.11 -15.96
C GLY A 249 13.33 -12.65 -16.30
N GLN A 250 14.09 -11.84 -17.05
CA GLN A 250 15.38 -12.18 -17.67
C GLN A 250 16.34 -12.95 -16.74
N SER A 251 16.61 -12.45 -15.53
CA SER A 251 17.60 -13.07 -14.62
C SER A 251 17.17 -14.43 -14.05
N GLU A 252 15.88 -14.77 -14.05
CA GLU A 252 15.40 -16.12 -13.74
C GLU A 252 15.48 -17.02 -14.96
N ILE A 253 15.09 -16.49 -16.13
CA ILE A 253 15.11 -17.20 -17.41
C ILE A 253 16.53 -17.62 -17.80
N GLU A 254 17.51 -16.72 -17.72
CA GLU A 254 18.93 -17.04 -17.99
C GLU A 254 19.42 -18.16 -17.06
N ARG A 255 19.20 -18.03 -15.73
CA ARG A 255 19.59 -19.08 -14.77
C ARG A 255 18.86 -20.41 -14.97
N ALA A 256 17.59 -20.38 -15.39
CA ALA A 256 16.85 -21.60 -15.69
C ALA A 256 17.40 -22.28 -16.96
N CYS A 257 17.75 -21.51 -18.00
CA CYS A 257 18.40 -22.04 -19.20
C CYS A 257 19.77 -22.64 -18.88
N ASP A 258 20.59 -21.97 -18.07
CA ASP A 258 21.90 -22.47 -17.64
C ASP A 258 21.77 -23.80 -16.87
N LEU A 259 20.86 -23.87 -15.89
CA LEU A 259 20.59 -25.08 -15.08
C LEU A 259 19.91 -26.22 -15.86
N LEU A 260 19.12 -25.88 -16.89
CA LEU A 260 18.57 -26.86 -17.83
C LEU A 260 19.66 -27.43 -18.73
N PHE A 261 20.60 -26.60 -19.18
CA PHE A 261 21.71 -27.02 -20.04
C PHE A 261 22.69 -27.94 -19.28
N GLU A 262 23.16 -27.51 -18.11
CA GLU A 262 24.05 -28.29 -17.22
C GLU A 262 23.49 -29.70 -16.93
N LYS A 263 22.17 -29.81 -16.72
CA LYS A 263 21.51 -31.09 -16.49
C LYS A 263 21.19 -31.86 -17.77
N ALA A 264 20.97 -31.20 -18.90
CA ALA A 264 20.73 -31.88 -20.17
C ALA A 264 22.01 -32.53 -20.73
N GLU A 265 23.19 -32.03 -20.37
CA GLU A 265 24.49 -32.67 -20.68
C GLU A 265 24.72 -33.99 -19.94
N SER A 266 23.97 -34.31 -18.88
CA SER A 266 24.09 -35.55 -18.11
C SER A 266 23.04 -36.63 -18.42
N ILE A 267 22.18 -36.42 -19.41
CA ILE A 267 21.13 -37.38 -19.85
C ILE A 267 21.69 -38.31 -20.93
N ASP A 268 21.66 -39.64 -20.72
CA ASP A 268 21.82 -40.60 -21.81
C ASP A 268 20.45 -40.88 -22.45
N TYR A 269 20.22 -40.26 -23.61
CA TYR A 269 19.01 -40.36 -24.41
C TYR A 269 18.62 -41.81 -24.81
N ARG A 270 19.50 -42.80 -24.63
CA ARG A 270 19.19 -44.22 -24.87
C ARG A 270 18.51 -44.92 -23.69
N TYR A 271 18.66 -44.40 -22.48
CA TYR A 271 18.17 -45.03 -21.24
C TYR A 271 17.28 -44.12 -20.40
N ASP A 272 17.56 -42.82 -20.38
CA ASP A 272 16.89 -41.84 -19.52
C ASP A 272 15.66 -41.18 -20.19
N VAL A 273 15.42 -41.41 -21.49
CA VAL A 273 14.32 -40.81 -22.25
C VAL A 273 13.41 -41.90 -22.82
N GLU A 274 12.12 -41.87 -22.43
CA GLU A 274 11.13 -42.87 -22.83
C GLU A 274 10.80 -42.79 -24.34
N ASP A 275 10.69 -41.57 -24.88
CA ASP A 275 10.44 -41.37 -26.31
C ASP A 275 11.73 -41.41 -27.13
N GLN A 276 12.03 -42.60 -27.65
CA GLN A 276 13.15 -42.90 -28.53
C GLN A 276 13.13 -42.15 -29.89
N THR A 277 12.13 -41.29 -30.16
CA THR A 277 12.15 -40.33 -31.27
C THR A 277 12.80 -38.99 -30.91
N VAL A 278 13.23 -38.81 -29.66
CA VAL A 278 13.90 -37.59 -29.18
C VAL A 278 15.38 -37.87 -28.88
N GLU A 279 16.25 -37.23 -29.66
CA GLU A 279 17.72 -37.33 -29.62
C GLU A 279 18.38 -36.11 -28.97
N GLY A 280 17.61 -35.06 -28.63
CA GLY A 280 18.17 -33.83 -28.04
C GLY A 280 17.15 -32.82 -27.52
N LEU A 281 17.64 -31.83 -26.77
CA LEU A 281 16.87 -30.72 -26.20
C LEU A 281 17.42 -29.36 -26.65
N LEU A 282 16.59 -28.53 -27.28
CA LEU A 282 16.90 -27.17 -27.71
C LEU A 282 16.29 -26.14 -26.76
N ILE A 283 17.11 -25.58 -25.87
CA ILE A 283 16.71 -24.60 -24.86
C ILE A 283 16.76 -23.17 -25.44
N LEU A 284 15.65 -22.43 -25.39
CA LEU A 284 15.54 -21.07 -25.94
C LEU A 284 14.88 -20.09 -24.93
N PRO A 285 15.60 -19.07 -24.44
CA PRO A 285 15.01 -18.04 -23.58
C PRO A 285 14.12 -17.04 -24.36
N LEU A 286 13.09 -16.47 -23.73
CA LEU A 286 12.18 -15.47 -24.31
C LEU A 286 11.78 -14.38 -23.30
N TYR A 287 12.31 -13.17 -23.49
CA TYR A 287 11.95 -11.98 -22.70
C TYR A 287 12.04 -10.70 -23.56
N GLY A 288 11.50 -9.59 -23.07
CA GLY A 288 11.32 -8.35 -23.85
C GLY A 288 12.61 -7.82 -24.46
N SER A 289 13.61 -7.56 -23.59
CA SER A 289 14.96 -7.07 -23.92
C SER A 289 15.81 -8.01 -24.80
N MET A 290 15.26 -9.14 -25.25
CA MET A 290 15.97 -10.08 -26.12
C MET A 290 16.07 -9.54 -27.56
N PRO A 291 17.26 -9.61 -28.20
CA PRO A 291 17.42 -9.28 -29.61
C PRO A 291 16.41 -10.02 -30.53
N THR A 292 15.67 -9.27 -31.36
CA THR A 292 14.59 -9.76 -32.25
C THR A 292 14.94 -10.97 -33.13
N GLU A 293 16.21 -11.13 -33.46
CA GLU A 293 16.74 -12.25 -34.27
C GLU A 293 16.79 -13.57 -33.49
N GLN A 294 17.07 -13.52 -32.19
CA GLN A 294 16.94 -14.67 -31.29
C GLN A 294 15.46 -14.93 -30.98
N GLN A 295 14.65 -13.86 -30.79
CA GLN A 295 13.19 -14.01 -30.67
C GLN A 295 12.58 -14.74 -31.89
N ARG A 296 13.13 -14.51 -33.10
CA ARG A 296 12.70 -15.20 -34.33
C ARG A 296 13.02 -16.70 -34.36
N GLN A 297 14.07 -17.16 -33.67
CA GLN A 297 14.44 -18.60 -33.64
C GLN A 297 13.36 -19.45 -32.95
N ILE A 298 12.65 -18.89 -31.97
CA ILE A 298 11.58 -19.60 -31.22
C ILE A 298 10.41 -20.01 -32.12
N PHE A 299 10.10 -19.23 -33.16
CA PHE A 299 9.06 -19.52 -34.14
C PHE A 299 9.49 -20.53 -35.21
N GLN A 300 10.78 -20.86 -35.30
CA GLN A 300 11.26 -21.90 -36.20
C GLN A 300 10.92 -23.30 -35.61
N PRO A 301 10.65 -24.30 -36.46
CA PRO A 301 10.59 -25.68 -36.02
C PRO A 301 11.99 -26.12 -35.53
N PRO A 302 12.09 -26.96 -34.48
CA PRO A 302 13.35 -27.59 -34.15
C PRO A 302 13.79 -28.55 -35.27
N PRO A 303 15.08 -28.93 -35.33
CA PRO A 303 15.53 -30.02 -36.19
C PRO A 303 14.79 -31.33 -35.88
N PRO A 304 14.66 -32.26 -36.86
CA PRO A 304 14.11 -33.58 -36.60
C PRO A 304 14.84 -34.27 -35.43
N GLY A 305 14.09 -34.95 -34.57
CA GLY A 305 14.62 -35.59 -33.36
C GLY A 305 14.87 -34.66 -32.16
N ILE A 306 14.78 -33.33 -32.30
CA ILE A 306 15.08 -32.41 -31.20
C ILE A 306 13.80 -31.79 -30.62
N ARG A 307 13.62 -31.90 -29.30
CA ARG A 307 12.53 -31.24 -28.57
C ARG A 307 12.90 -29.78 -28.28
N LYS A 308 12.00 -28.81 -28.52
CA LYS A 308 12.23 -27.41 -28.16
C LYS A 308 11.68 -27.13 -26.77
N CYS A 309 12.47 -26.48 -25.91
CA CYS A 309 12.03 -25.95 -24.61
C CYS A 309 12.21 -24.43 -24.61
N VAL A 310 11.08 -23.71 -24.57
CA VAL A 310 11.05 -22.25 -24.58
C VAL A 310 10.83 -21.75 -23.16
N VAL A 311 11.74 -20.92 -22.64
CA VAL A 311 11.68 -20.41 -21.26
C VAL A 311 11.33 -18.92 -21.30
N ALA A 312 10.07 -18.59 -21.01
CA ALA A 312 9.43 -17.34 -21.41
C ALA A 312 8.82 -16.52 -20.26
N THR A 313 8.63 -15.21 -20.49
CA THR A 313 7.70 -14.40 -19.68
C THR A 313 6.26 -14.47 -20.21
N ASN A 314 5.36 -13.70 -19.60
CA ASN A 314 3.99 -13.42 -20.08
C ASN A 314 3.89 -12.92 -21.54
N ILE A 315 5.01 -12.58 -22.20
CA ILE A 315 5.11 -12.34 -23.64
C ILE A 315 4.51 -13.51 -24.46
N ALA A 316 4.67 -14.76 -24.00
CA ALA A 316 4.08 -15.94 -24.66
C ALA A 316 2.62 -16.23 -24.26
N ALA A 317 2.04 -15.52 -23.27
CA ALA A 317 0.77 -15.90 -22.64
C ALA A 317 -0.51 -15.43 -23.37
N THR A 318 -0.45 -14.37 -24.18
CA THR A 318 -1.62 -13.79 -24.90
C THR A 318 -1.40 -13.72 -26.41
N SER A 319 -0.61 -12.78 -26.91
CA SER A 319 -0.59 -12.35 -28.31
C SER A 319 0.34 -13.15 -29.24
N LEU A 320 1.16 -14.07 -28.74
CA LEU A 320 2.08 -14.88 -29.55
C LEU A 320 1.66 -16.35 -29.67
N THR A 321 1.82 -16.91 -30.86
CA THR A 321 1.58 -18.32 -31.16
C THR A 321 2.92 -19.00 -31.48
N ILE A 322 3.36 -19.90 -30.60
CA ILE A 322 4.52 -20.77 -30.86
C ILE A 322 3.98 -22.13 -31.30
N ASN A 323 4.32 -22.54 -32.52
CA ASN A 323 3.93 -23.84 -33.06
C ASN A 323 4.78 -24.95 -32.43
N GLY A 324 4.16 -26.10 -32.17
CA GLY A 324 4.79 -27.29 -31.56
C GLY A 324 4.53 -27.47 -30.06
N ILE A 325 4.13 -26.41 -29.34
CA ILE A 325 3.93 -26.45 -27.88
C ILE A 325 2.80 -27.43 -27.51
N LYS A 326 3.12 -28.38 -26.63
CA LYS A 326 2.23 -29.43 -26.11
C LYS A 326 2.28 -29.55 -24.57
N TYR A 327 3.38 -29.08 -23.97
CA TYR A 327 3.60 -29.12 -22.52
C TYR A 327 3.81 -27.72 -21.97
N ILE A 328 3.00 -27.32 -20.99
CA ILE A 328 3.15 -26.05 -20.26
C ILE A 328 3.71 -26.33 -18.88
N ILE A 329 4.66 -25.52 -18.44
CA ILE A 329 5.16 -25.52 -17.06
C ILE A 329 4.94 -24.11 -16.50
N ASP A 330 3.99 -24.00 -15.58
CA ASP A 330 3.55 -22.72 -15.03
C ASP A 330 4.09 -22.52 -13.61
N SER A 331 4.89 -21.46 -13.44
CA SER A 331 5.38 -21.04 -12.13
C SER A 331 4.32 -20.44 -11.23
N GLY A 332 3.21 -19.94 -11.79
CA GLY A 332 2.17 -19.25 -11.04
C GLY A 332 2.49 -17.79 -10.70
N PHE A 333 3.61 -17.26 -11.18
CA PHE A 333 4.03 -15.87 -10.91
C PHE A 333 4.16 -15.02 -12.19
N VAL A 334 4.14 -13.70 -12.02
CA VAL A 334 4.42 -12.68 -13.04
C VAL A 334 5.10 -11.47 -12.40
N LYS A 335 5.85 -10.68 -13.18
CA LYS A 335 6.28 -9.33 -12.77
C LYS A 335 5.30 -8.30 -13.32
N GLN A 336 4.74 -7.47 -12.45
CA GLN A 336 3.81 -6.39 -12.83
C GLN A 336 4.24 -5.04 -12.25
N LEU A 337 3.79 -3.96 -12.89
CA LEU A 337 3.96 -2.61 -12.35
C LEU A 337 2.92 -2.35 -11.26
N SER A 338 3.36 -1.80 -10.14
CA SER A 338 2.61 -1.65 -8.89
C SER A 338 2.96 -0.31 -8.24
N HIS A 339 1.98 0.55 -7.97
CA HIS A 339 2.21 1.85 -7.35
C HIS A 339 2.34 1.71 -5.82
N ASN A 340 3.55 1.86 -5.30
CA ASN A 340 3.78 1.71 -3.86
C ASN A 340 3.52 3.03 -3.12
N SER A 341 2.39 3.11 -2.44
CA SER A 341 1.96 4.32 -1.70
C SER A 341 2.78 4.65 -0.44
N GLN A 342 3.76 3.83 -0.05
CA GLN A 342 4.76 4.19 0.97
C GLN A 342 5.95 4.97 0.37
N VAL A 343 6.13 4.89 -0.95
CA VAL A 343 7.30 5.37 -1.68
C VAL A 343 6.91 6.35 -2.81
N GLY A 344 5.60 6.55 -3.06
CA GLY A 344 5.07 7.51 -4.04
C GLY A 344 5.35 7.18 -5.51
N MET A 345 5.80 5.96 -5.82
CA MET A 345 6.34 5.59 -7.13
C MET A 345 5.92 4.20 -7.60
N ASP A 346 5.87 4.04 -8.93
CA ASP A 346 5.61 2.78 -9.61
C ASP A 346 6.85 1.87 -9.57
N ILE A 347 6.68 0.64 -9.09
CA ILE A 347 7.74 -0.37 -8.93
C ILE A 347 7.35 -1.70 -9.59
N LEU A 348 8.35 -2.49 -9.99
CA LEU A 348 8.14 -3.80 -10.64
C LEU A 348 8.20 -4.94 -9.60
N GLU A 349 7.03 -5.39 -9.14
CA GLU A 349 6.89 -6.44 -8.13
C GLU A 349 6.63 -7.82 -8.75
N VAL A 350 7.06 -8.88 -8.06
CA VAL A 350 6.68 -10.26 -8.38
C VAL A 350 5.41 -10.59 -7.63
N VAL A 351 4.36 -11.03 -8.34
CA VAL A 351 3.06 -11.39 -7.74
C VAL A 351 2.58 -12.75 -8.26
N PRO A 352 1.70 -13.45 -7.52
CA PRO A 352 0.90 -14.55 -8.04
C PRO A 352 0.03 -14.08 -9.21
N ILE A 353 -0.15 -14.91 -10.23
CA ILE A 353 -1.06 -14.65 -11.35
C ILE A 353 -2.53 -14.88 -10.97
N SER A 354 -3.45 -14.33 -11.78
CA SER A 354 -4.85 -14.73 -11.69
C SER A 354 -5.08 -16.15 -12.24
N LYS A 355 -6.16 -16.79 -11.77
CA LYS A 355 -6.63 -18.06 -12.31
C LYS A 355 -6.94 -17.94 -13.82
N SER A 356 -7.46 -16.79 -14.26
CA SER A 356 -7.70 -16.51 -15.68
C SER A 356 -6.41 -16.46 -16.52
N GLU A 357 -5.32 -15.88 -16.02
CA GLU A 357 -4.00 -15.93 -16.68
C GLU A 357 -3.45 -17.35 -16.71
N ALA A 358 -3.57 -18.11 -15.63
CA ALA A 358 -3.12 -19.49 -15.57
C ALA A 358 -3.89 -20.42 -16.54
N GLN A 359 -5.17 -20.12 -16.80
CA GLN A 359 -5.96 -20.77 -17.85
C GLN A 359 -5.45 -20.37 -19.25
N GLN A 360 -5.13 -19.10 -19.49
CA GLN A 360 -4.53 -18.65 -20.76
C GLN A 360 -3.14 -19.25 -21.01
N ARG A 361 -2.33 -19.43 -19.95
CA ARG A 361 -1.04 -20.14 -19.99
C ARG A 361 -1.24 -21.61 -20.35
N ALA A 362 -2.11 -22.33 -19.65
CA ALA A 362 -2.47 -23.73 -19.94
C ALA A 362 -2.99 -23.91 -21.37
N GLY A 363 -3.87 -23.01 -21.83
CA GLY A 363 -4.48 -23.02 -23.16
C GLY A 363 -3.48 -22.89 -24.32
N ARG A 364 -2.20 -22.55 -24.06
CA ARG A 364 -1.16 -22.55 -25.10
C ARG A 364 -0.89 -23.94 -25.68
N ALA A 365 -0.97 -25.00 -24.88
CA ALA A 365 -0.76 -26.37 -25.34
C ALA A 365 -1.94 -26.90 -26.17
N GLY A 366 -3.18 -26.54 -25.81
CA GLY A 366 -4.39 -27.04 -26.46
C GLY A 366 -4.66 -26.49 -27.87
N ARG A 367 -3.70 -25.79 -28.49
CA ARG A 367 -3.90 -25.09 -29.78
C ARG A 367 -3.67 -25.94 -31.02
N THR A 368 -2.83 -26.97 -30.92
CA THR A 368 -2.43 -27.80 -32.08
C THR A 368 -2.76 -29.28 -31.90
N SER A 369 -2.74 -29.76 -30.66
CA SER A 369 -3.10 -31.12 -30.26
C SER A 369 -3.49 -31.12 -28.78
N ALA A 370 -3.95 -32.26 -28.25
CA ALA A 370 -4.15 -32.42 -26.82
C ALA A 370 -2.80 -32.37 -26.07
N GLY A 371 -2.78 -31.74 -24.89
CA GLY A 371 -1.55 -31.43 -24.17
C GLY A 371 -1.69 -31.50 -22.65
N LYS A 372 -0.63 -31.12 -21.93
CA LYS A 372 -0.57 -31.12 -20.46
C LYS A 372 -0.05 -29.78 -19.93
N CYS A 373 -0.52 -29.39 -18.74
CA CYS A 373 -0.06 -28.21 -18.02
C CYS A 373 0.33 -28.58 -16.58
N PHE A 374 1.62 -28.48 -16.28
CA PHE A 374 2.20 -28.77 -14.98
C PHE A 374 2.33 -27.47 -14.20
N ARG A 375 1.57 -27.34 -13.11
CA ARG A 375 1.59 -26.18 -12.22
C ARG A 375 2.44 -26.53 -11.01
N ILE A 376 3.51 -25.77 -10.73
CA ILE A 376 4.41 -26.12 -9.61
C ILE A 376 3.79 -25.84 -8.23
N TYR A 377 2.76 -25.00 -8.19
CA TYR A 377 2.03 -24.56 -7.01
C TYR A 377 0.91 -25.54 -6.63
N SER A 378 0.58 -25.56 -5.33
CA SER A 378 -0.44 -26.45 -4.80
C SER A 378 -1.87 -26.03 -5.17
N LYS A 379 -2.80 -26.98 -5.08
CA LYS A 379 -4.23 -26.68 -5.20
C LYS A 379 -4.71 -25.69 -4.13
N GLU A 380 -4.11 -25.71 -2.93
CA GLU A 380 -4.44 -24.72 -1.88
C GLU A 380 -3.99 -23.31 -2.26
N PHE A 381 -2.82 -23.14 -2.89
CA PHE A 381 -2.36 -21.85 -3.42
C PHE A 381 -3.30 -21.33 -4.52
N TRP A 382 -3.75 -22.23 -5.40
CA TRP A 382 -4.76 -21.93 -6.43
C TRP A 382 -6.10 -21.46 -5.85
N GLU A 383 -6.57 -22.08 -4.76
CA GLU A 383 -7.87 -21.77 -4.17
C GLU A 383 -7.85 -20.56 -3.23
N LYS A 384 -6.77 -20.35 -2.46
CA LYS A 384 -6.68 -19.33 -1.41
C LYS A 384 -5.88 -18.07 -1.75
N ILE A 385 -4.93 -18.14 -2.70
CA ILE A 385 -3.98 -17.04 -2.99
C ILE A 385 -4.21 -16.45 -4.38
N MET A 386 -4.45 -17.26 -5.41
CA MET A 386 -4.65 -16.74 -6.76
C MET A 386 -6.03 -16.05 -6.92
N PRO A 387 -6.08 -14.76 -7.31
CA PRO A 387 -7.35 -14.09 -7.60
C PRO A 387 -7.99 -14.69 -8.86
N GLU A 388 -9.32 -14.58 -9.01
CA GLU A 388 -10.02 -15.13 -10.18
C GLU A 388 -9.60 -14.44 -11.48
N TYR A 389 -9.58 -13.10 -11.44
CA TYR A 389 -9.22 -12.20 -12.54
C TYR A 389 -8.03 -11.33 -12.18
N THR A 390 -7.34 -10.78 -13.18
CA THR A 390 -6.16 -9.93 -12.98
C THR A 390 -6.58 -8.50 -12.64
N VAL A 391 -5.99 -7.92 -11.60
CA VAL A 391 -6.27 -6.53 -11.17
C VAL A 391 -5.90 -5.57 -12.31
N PRO A 392 -6.84 -4.72 -12.79
CA PRO A 392 -6.61 -3.86 -13.95
C PRO A 392 -5.54 -2.83 -13.66
N GLU A 393 -4.76 -2.45 -14.68
CA GLU A 393 -3.60 -1.57 -14.53
C GLU A 393 -3.97 -0.22 -13.87
N ILE A 394 -5.16 0.30 -14.20
CA ILE A 394 -5.71 1.54 -13.65
C ILE A 394 -5.84 1.56 -12.11
N GLN A 395 -6.00 0.41 -11.46
CA GLN A 395 -6.10 0.31 -10.00
C GLN A 395 -4.73 0.16 -9.30
N ARG A 396 -3.63 0.09 -10.05
CA ARG A 396 -2.29 -0.25 -9.51
C ARG A 396 -1.10 0.47 -10.14
N THR A 397 -1.29 1.54 -10.90
CA THR A 397 -0.19 2.34 -11.51
C THR A 397 -0.49 3.83 -11.45
N SER A 398 0.54 4.68 -11.52
CA SER A 398 0.38 6.14 -11.60
C SER A 398 -0.53 6.57 -12.75
N LEU A 399 -1.54 7.40 -12.43
CA LEU A 399 -2.52 7.90 -13.40
C LEU A 399 -2.08 9.21 -14.07
N THR A 400 -0.93 9.79 -13.70
CA THR A 400 -0.52 11.17 -14.04
C THR A 400 -0.55 11.47 -15.54
N ALA A 401 -0.07 10.57 -16.41
CA ALA A 401 -0.11 10.76 -17.86
C ALA A 401 -1.54 10.68 -18.46
N VAL A 402 -2.40 9.85 -17.86
CA VAL A 402 -3.81 9.66 -18.26
C VAL A 402 -4.67 10.83 -17.79
N VAL A 403 -4.51 11.30 -16.56
CA VAL A 403 -5.25 12.45 -16.02
C VAL A 403 -4.95 13.71 -16.84
N LEU A 404 -3.70 13.90 -17.29
CA LEU A 404 -3.37 14.98 -18.24
C LEU A 404 -4.13 14.81 -19.56
N THR A 405 -4.12 13.61 -20.12
CA THR A 405 -4.84 13.29 -21.36
C THR A 405 -6.34 13.57 -21.25
N LEU A 406 -6.98 13.15 -20.14
CA LEU A 406 -8.39 13.43 -19.84
C LEU A 406 -8.66 14.94 -19.71
N LYS A 407 -7.86 15.67 -18.92
CA LYS A 407 -8.00 17.12 -18.75
C LYS A 407 -7.84 17.87 -20.08
N CYS A 408 -6.93 17.44 -20.95
CA CYS A 408 -6.76 17.98 -22.31
C CYS A 408 -7.94 17.67 -23.25
N LEU A 409 -8.66 16.57 -23.03
CA LEU A 409 -9.91 16.21 -23.72
C LEU A 409 -11.16 16.90 -23.14
N GLY A 410 -11.00 17.94 -22.31
CA GLY A 410 -12.11 18.64 -21.66
C GLY A 410 -12.85 17.78 -20.61
N VAL A 411 -12.23 16.70 -20.11
CA VAL A 411 -12.72 15.97 -18.94
C VAL A 411 -12.19 16.68 -17.69
N HIS A 412 -12.93 17.68 -17.21
CA HIS A 412 -12.51 18.49 -16.08
C HIS A 412 -12.70 17.78 -14.74
N ASP A 413 -13.84 17.13 -14.54
CA ASP A 413 -14.06 16.14 -13.48
C ASP A 413 -13.50 14.79 -13.96
N VAL A 414 -12.39 14.39 -13.33
CA VAL A 414 -11.70 13.11 -13.56
C VAL A 414 -12.05 12.06 -12.51
N ILE A 415 -12.86 12.40 -11.51
CA ILE A 415 -13.31 11.50 -10.44
C ILE A 415 -14.60 10.79 -10.90
N ARG A 416 -15.58 11.55 -11.43
CA ARG A 416 -16.84 11.01 -11.98
C ARG A 416 -16.75 10.56 -13.45
N PHE A 417 -15.54 10.41 -13.99
CA PHE A 417 -15.33 9.86 -15.34
C PHE A 417 -15.80 8.38 -15.41
N PRO A 418 -16.43 7.92 -16.51
CA PRO A 418 -16.91 6.56 -16.63
C PRO A 418 -15.78 5.53 -16.81
N TYR A 419 -15.14 5.15 -15.70
CA TYR A 419 -14.19 4.03 -15.64
C TYR A 419 -14.92 2.66 -15.66
N LEU A 420 -14.31 1.64 -16.29
CA LEU A 420 -14.80 0.25 -16.23
C LEU A 420 -14.58 -0.39 -14.85
N ASP A 421 -13.42 -0.10 -14.25
CA ASP A 421 -13.11 -0.31 -12.84
C ASP A 421 -12.55 1.02 -12.32
N CYS A 422 -13.21 1.61 -11.32
CA CYS A 422 -12.75 2.89 -10.77
C CYS A 422 -11.40 2.71 -10.05
N PRO A 423 -10.39 3.56 -10.31
CA PRO A 423 -9.22 3.65 -9.45
C PRO A 423 -9.61 4.19 -8.07
N GLU A 424 -8.76 3.96 -7.06
CA GLU A 424 -8.91 4.64 -5.77
C GLU A 424 -8.67 6.15 -5.93
N GLU A 425 -9.51 6.97 -5.31
CA GLU A 425 -9.48 8.43 -5.46
C GLU A 425 -8.12 9.04 -5.08
N ARG A 426 -7.42 8.48 -4.09
CA ARG A 426 -6.04 8.86 -3.73
C ARG A 426 -5.06 8.84 -4.91
N PHE A 427 -5.22 7.93 -5.88
CA PHE A 427 -4.37 7.88 -7.08
C PHE A 427 -4.75 8.95 -8.12
N ILE A 428 -6.03 9.36 -8.17
CA ILE A 428 -6.47 10.49 -9.00
C ILE A 428 -5.95 11.80 -8.40
N LEU A 429 -6.08 11.97 -7.08
CA LEU A 429 -5.60 13.14 -6.34
C LEU A 429 -4.08 13.28 -6.44
N GLU A 430 -3.30 12.22 -6.20
CA GLU A 430 -1.84 12.28 -6.35
C GLU A 430 -1.42 12.57 -7.80
N ALA A 431 -2.14 12.03 -8.80
CA ALA A 431 -1.92 12.38 -10.20
C ALA A 431 -2.18 13.87 -10.50
N LEU A 432 -3.23 14.47 -9.93
CA LEU A 432 -3.49 15.91 -10.03
C LEU A 432 -2.39 16.73 -9.36
N LYS A 433 -1.96 16.35 -8.15
CA LYS A 433 -0.84 16.97 -7.41
C LYS A 433 0.46 16.94 -8.22
N GLN A 434 0.80 15.80 -8.83
CA GLN A 434 1.98 15.69 -9.71
C GLN A 434 1.86 16.55 -10.98
N LEU A 435 0.68 16.65 -11.61
CA LEU A 435 0.49 17.55 -12.76
C LEU A 435 0.61 19.03 -12.39
N TYR A 436 0.13 19.42 -11.20
CA TYR A 436 0.33 20.77 -10.70
C TYR A 436 1.81 21.05 -10.39
N GLN A 437 2.52 20.07 -9.81
CA GLN A 437 3.98 20.13 -9.60
C GLN A 437 4.76 20.32 -10.91
N PHE A 438 4.40 19.61 -11.99
CA PHE A 438 5.03 19.81 -13.30
C PHE A 438 4.62 21.11 -14.02
N ASP A 439 3.80 21.97 -13.40
CA ASP A 439 3.16 23.17 -13.97
C ASP A 439 2.21 22.87 -15.17
N ALA A 440 1.78 21.60 -15.34
CA ALA A 440 0.90 21.15 -16.42
C ALA A 440 -0.59 21.49 -16.19
N ILE A 441 -0.99 21.67 -14.93
CA ILE A 441 -2.29 22.26 -14.55
C ILE A 441 -2.10 23.45 -13.60
N ASP A 442 -3.05 24.39 -13.61
CA ASP A 442 -3.09 25.51 -12.66
C ASP A 442 -3.71 25.12 -11.30
N ARG A 443 -3.72 26.05 -10.33
CA ARG A 443 -4.40 25.87 -9.02
C ARG A 443 -5.94 25.71 -9.13
N ARG A 444 -6.50 25.83 -10.34
CA ARG A 444 -7.92 25.57 -10.62
C ARG A 444 -8.09 24.25 -11.40
N GLY A 445 -7.10 23.37 -11.40
CA GLY A 445 -7.18 22.07 -12.05
C GLY A 445 -7.40 22.12 -13.56
N ARG A 446 -7.09 23.25 -14.22
CA ARG A 446 -7.20 23.47 -15.68
C ARG A 446 -5.84 23.29 -16.32
N VAL A 447 -5.80 22.75 -17.54
CA VAL A 447 -4.57 22.57 -18.31
C VAL A 447 -3.92 23.92 -18.60
N THR A 448 -2.59 24.00 -18.46
CA THR A 448 -1.81 25.17 -18.87
C THR A 448 -1.33 25.01 -20.32
N GLN A 449 -0.89 26.09 -20.96
CA GLN A 449 -0.21 26.00 -22.28
C GLN A 449 0.95 24.99 -22.26
N LEU A 450 1.64 24.87 -21.13
CA LEU A 450 2.68 23.85 -20.94
C LEU A 450 2.10 22.43 -20.88
N GLY A 451 0.96 22.21 -20.23
CA GLY A 451 0.23 20.94 -20.24
C GLY A 451 -0.23 20.52 -21.65
N GLU A 452 -0.71 21.47 -22.45
CA GLU A 452 -1.05 21.27 -23.86
C GLU A 452 0.20 20.89 -24.70
N LEU A 453 1.34 21.57 -24.47
CA LEU A 453 2.61 21.19 -25.08
C LEU A 453 3.13 19.83 -24.58
N MET A 454 2.80 19.42 -23.35
CA MET A 454 3.25 18.15 -22.76
C MET A 454 2.49 16.94 -23.31
N VAL A 455 1.17 17.03 -23.48
CA VAL A 455 0.34 15.88 -23.93
C VAL A 455 0.65 15.45 -25.38
N GLU A 456 1.18 16.36 -26.19
CA GLU A 456 1.66 16.09 -27.55
C GLU A 456 2.86 15.12 -27.60
N PHE A 457 3.65 15.01 -26.52
CA PHE A 457 4.80 14.12 -26.49
C PHE A 457 4.43 12.69 -26.06
N PRO A 458 4.92 11.65 -26.77
CA PRO A 458 4.85 10.26 -26.32
C PRO A 458 5.91 9.98 -25.24
N LEU A 459 5.87 10.68 -24.11
CA LEU A 459 6.85 10.66 -23.01
C LEU A 459 6.15 10.76 -21.65
N GLN A 460 6.84 10.42 -20.55
CA GLN A 460 6.32 10.66 -19.20
C GLN A 460 6.30 12.17 -18.86
N PRO A 461 5.33 12.68 -18.09
CA PRO A 461 5.19 14.11 -17.81
C PRO A 461 6.46 14.82 -17.32
N GLY A 462 7.15 14.29 -16.29
CA GLY A 462 8.40 14.87 -15.78
C GLY A 462 9.54 14.91 -16.81
N LEU A 463 9.73 13.83 -17.59
CA LEU A 463 10.70 13.82 -18.68
C LEU A 463 10.34 14.83 -19.79
N THR A 464 9.05 14.99 -20.08
CA THR A 464 8.54 15.96 -21.05
C THR A 464 8.77 17.39 -20.58
N ARG A 465 8.51 17.67 -19.29
CA ARG A 465 8.78 18.96 -18.64
C ARG A 465 10.25 19.34 -18.78
N ALA A 466 11.17 18.38 -18.57
CA ALA A 466 12.60 18.59 -18.78
C ALA A 466 12.95 18.89 -20.25
N VAL A 467 12.40 18.12 -21.21
CA VAL A 467 12.61 18.33 -22.66
C VAL A 467 12.11 19.71 -23.12
N LEU A 468 10.92 20.12 -22.69
CA LEU A 468 10.37 21.44 -22.99
C LEU A 468 11.20 22.57 -22.35
N LYS A 469 11.70 22.37 -21.12
CA LYS A 469 12.61 23.34 -20.47
C LYS A 469 13.97 23.45 -21.15
N ALA A 470 14.52 22.33 -21.65
CA ALA A 470 15.73 22.37 -22.47
C ALA A 470 15.49 23.07 -23.81
N ALA A 471 14.29 22.96 -24.38
CA ALA A 471 13.93 23.60 -25.64
C ALA A 471 13.62 25.11 -25.52
N SER A 472 13.07 25.59 -24.39
CA SER A 472 12.94 27.04 -24.14
C SER A 472 14.31 27.71 -23.98
N LEU A 473 15.27 26.97 -23.41
CA LEU A 473 16.66 27.38 -23.20
C LEU A 473 17.62 27.03 -24.36
N GLY A 474 17.12 26.56 -25.51
CA GLY A 474 17.91 26.29 -26.72
C GLY A 474 18.94 25.14 -26.61
N CYS A 475 18.82 24.25 -25.62
CA CYS A 475 19.73 23.14 -25.38
C CYS A 475 19.12 21.73 -25.60
N GLN A 476 18.02 21.66 -26.36
CA GLN A 476 17.33 20.41 -26.73
C GLN A 476 18.27 19.33 -27.30
N ASP A 477 19.37 19.68 -27.95
CA ASP A 477 20.37 18.72 -28.48
C ASP A 477 21.11 17.90 -27.41
N LEU A 478 21.12 18.36 -26.16
CA LEU A 478 21.67 17.61 -25.03
C LEU A 478 20.64 16.63 -24.44
N LEU A 479 19.35 16.98 -24.48
CA LEU A 479 18.32 16.28 -23.72
C LEU A 479 17.39 15.41 -24.59
N LEU A 480 17.14 15.75 -25.86
CA LEU A 480 16.40 14.88 -26.79
C LEU A 480 17.05 13.49 -26.96
N PRO A 481 18.39 13.36 -27.11
CA PRO A 481 19.04 12.05 -27.11
C PRO A 481 18.82 11.26 -25.82
N VAL A 482 18.85 11.94 -24.67
CA VAL A 482 18.70 11.31 -23.36
C VAL A 482 17.25 10.89 -23.12
N ALA A 483 16.28 11.72 -23.48
CA ALA A 483 14.86 11.37 -23.45
C ALA A 483 14.55 10.17 -24.35
N ALA A 484 15.19 10.10 -25.53
CA ALA A 484 15.09 8.94 -26.42
C ALA A 484 15.71 7.67 -25.80
N MET A 485 16.87 7.78 -25.15
CA MET A 485 17.57 6.69 -24.47
C MET A 485 16.82 6.15 -23.24
N LEU A 486 16.05 7.00 -22.56
CA LEU A 486 15.17 6.62 -21.44
C LEU A 486 13.80 6.10 -21.91
N SER A 487 13.45 6.26 -23.18
CA SER A 487 12.16 5.83 -23.76
C SER A 487 12.24 4.47 -24.48
N VAL A 488 13.41 3.84 -24.50
CA VAL A 488 13.65 2.52 -25.06
C VAL A 488 14.06 1.53 -23.96
N GLU A 489 14.09 0.24 -24.29
CA GLU A 489 14.62 -0.80 -23.41
C GLU A 489 16.06 -0.48 -22.98
N ASN A 490 16.43 -0.87 -21.75
CA ASN A 490 17.73 -0.58 -21.15
C ASN A 490 18.90 -0.92 -22.11
N ILE A 491 19.58 0.13 -22.58
CA ILE A 491 20.65 0.04 -23.57
C ILE A 491 21.94 -0.60 -23.04
N LEU A 492 22.14 -0.68 -21.71
CA LEU A 492 23.34 -1.24 -21.08
C LEU A 492 23.17 -2.75 -20.83
N ILE A 493 23.93 -3.57 -21.56
CA ILE A 493 23.89 -5.03 -21.43
C ILE A 493 24.64 -5.44 -20.16
N ARG A 494 23.94 -6.08 -19.22
CA ARG A 494 24.51 -6.67 -18.00
C ARG A 494 24.34 -8.20 -18.05
N PRO A 495 25.35 -8.97 -18.47
CA PRO A 495 25.23 -10.42 -18.60
C PRO A 495 25.21 -11.10 -17.22
N GLY A 496 24.46 -12.20 -17.06
CA GLY A 496 24.40 -12.95 -15.80
C GLY A 496 25.73 -13.55 -15.32
N HIS A 497 26.63 -13.91 -16.24
CA HIS A 497 27.92 -14.53 -15.88
C HIS A 497 28.88 -13.54 -15.19
N PRO A 498 29.35 -13.79 -13.95
CA PRO A 498 30.07 -12.80 -13.14
C PRO A 498 31.33 -12.20 -13.77
N GLU A 499 32.05 -12.96 -14.60
CA GLU A 499 33.25 -12.48 -15.29
C GLU A 499 32.93 -11.51 -16.42
N LYS A 500 31.92 -11.84 -17.24
CA LYS A 500 31.43 -10.98 -18.34
C LYS A 500 30.80 -9.71 -17.78
N LEU A 501 30.18 -9.80 -16.60
CA LEU A 501 29.64 -8.65 -15.87
C LEU A 501 30.74 -7.66 -15.45
N LYS A 502 31.86 -8.17 -14.89
CA LYS A 502 33.04 -7.34 -14.56
C LYS A 502 33.64 -6.67 -15.80
N GLU A 503 33.63 -7.33 -16.95
CA GLU A 503 34.10 -6.73 -18.21
C GLU A 503 33.16 -5.61 -18.68
N ALA A 504 31.84 -5.86 -18.71
CA ALA A 504 30.83 -4.86 -19.04
C ALA A 504 30.91 -3.63 -18.12
N ASP A 505 30.98 -3.83 -16.80
CA ASP A 505 31.14 -2.75 -15.81
C ASP A 505 32.44 -1.96 -15.96
N LYS A 506 33.51 -2.58 -16.49
CA LYS A 506 34.76 -1.86 -16.83
C LYS A 506 34.58 -1.00 -18.09
N LYS A 507 33.86 -1.50 -19.10
CA LYS A 507 33.55 -0.77 -20.34
C LYS A 507 32.60 0.39 -20.08
N HIS A 508 31.52 0.16 -19.33
CA HIS A 508 30.53 1.18 -18.97
C HIS A 508 31.14 2.32 -18.14
N ARG A 509 31.99 2.01 -17.14
CA ARG A 509 32.76 3.05 -16.41
C ARG A 509 33.77 3.79 -17.31
N GLY A 510 34.38 3.10 -18.27
CA GLY A 510 35.23 3.72 -19.30
C GLY A 510 34.49 4.73 -20.19
N LEU A 511 33.17 4.54 -20.40
CA LEU A 511 32.31 5.48 -21.12
C LEU A 511 31.87 6.64 -20.22
N ALA A 512 31.46 6.36 -18.97
CA ALA A 512 31.11 7.40 -17.99
C ALA A 512 32.27 8.39 -17.80
N ASN A 513 33.52 7.90 -17.71
CA ASN A 513 34.72 8.73 -17.59
C ASN A 513 34.89 9.73 -18.75
N LYS A 514 34.42 9.42 -19.97
CA LYS A 514 34.45 10.38 -21.10
C LYS A 514 33.46 11.53 -20.93
N SER A 515 32.39 11.32 -20.16
CA SER A 515 31.45 12.37 -19.71
C SER A 515 31.84 13.02 -18.38
N GLY A 516 33.04 12.71 -17.86
CA GLY A 516 33.56 13.21 -16.59
C GLY A 516 33.02 12.52 -15.33
N SER A 517 32.29 11.40 -15.47
CA SER A 517 31.72 10.59 -14.36
C SER A 517 30.96 11.39 -13.30
N MET A 518 30.29 12.46 -13.71
CA MET A 518 29.48 13.33 -12.85
C MET A 518 27.98 13.05 -12.91
N ASN A 519 27.47 12.29 -13.89
CA ASN A 519 26.03 12.18 -14.16
C ASN A 519 25.72 10.97 -15.07
N ASP A 520 24.78 10.11 -14.68
CA ASP A 520 24.34 8.97 -15.52
C ASP A 520 23.62 9.44 -16.78
N PHE A 521 22.81 10.52 -16.71
CA PHE A 521 22.13 11.09 -17.88
C PHE A 521 23.14 11.62 -18.91
N ALA A 522 24.29 12.15 -18.47
CA ALA A 522 25.38 12.56 -19.36
C ALA A 522 26.15 11.37 -19.96
N THR A 523 26.22 10.24 -19.22
CA THR A 523 26.76 8.97 -19.75
C THR A 523 25.91 8.45 -20.90
N LEU A 524 24.57 8.49 -20.78
CA LEU A 524 23.65 8.14 -21.88
C LEU A 524 23.84 9.02 -23.12
N LEU A 525 24.00 10.35 -22.93
CA LEU A 525 24.30 11.28 -24.02
C LEU A 525 25.64 10.93 -24.72
N SER A 526 26.69 10.67 -23.94
CA SER A 526 28.01 10.31 -24.47
C SER A 526 27.99 8.99 -25.24
N VAL A 527 27.23 7.99 -24.78
CA VAL A 527 26.98 6.73 -25.49
C VAL A 527 26.26 6.97 -26.82
N PHE A 528 25.18 7.76 -26.81
CA PHE A 528 24.40 8.08 -28.00
C PHE A 528 25.28 8.78 -29.06
N GLN A 529 26.01 9.81 -28.66
CA GLN A 529 26.90 10.57 -29.53
C GLN A 529 28.05 9.70 -30.07
N SER A 530 28.74 8.95 -29.22
CA SER A 530 29.87 8.08 -29.62
C SER A 530 29.47 6.96 -30.59
N CYS A 531 28.21 6.52 -30.54
CA CYS A 531 27.66 5.55 -31.48
C CYS A 531 27.24 6.22 -32.80
N LYS A 532 26.59 7.39 -32.72
CA LYS A 532 26.12 8.17 -33.88
C LYS A 532 27.27 8.74 -34.73
N SER A 533 28.48 8.87 -34.15
CA SER A 533 29.72 9.26 -34.84
C SER A 533 30.64 8.09 -35.23
N SER A 534 30.23 6.83 -35.04
CA SER A 534 31.05 5.66 -35.40
C SER A 534 30.79 5.21 -36.84
N ASP A 535 31.85 4.91 -37.60
CA ASP A 535 31.73 4.30 -38.94
C ASP A 535 31.16 2.88 -38.90
N ARG A 536 31.21 2.21 -37.74
CA ARG A 536 30.70 0.83 -37.52
C ARG A 536 29.88 0.73 -36.23
N PRO A 537 28.72 1.40 -36.12
CA PRO A 537 27.95 1.50 -34.88
C PRO A 537 27.61 0.16 -34.23
N SER A 538 27.27 -0.85 -35.04
CA SER A 538 26.92 -2.19 -34.54
C SER A 538 28.12 -2.98 -33.98
N SER A 539 29.34 -2.71 -34.45
CA SER A 539 30.56 -3.32 -33.87
C SER A 539 30.91 -2.61 -32.57
N TRP A 540 30.94 -1.28 -32.61
CA TRP A 540 31.17 -0.43 -31.44
C TRP A 540 30.22 -0.75 -30.29
N CYS A 541 28.92 -0.97 -30.56
CA CYS A 541 27.95 -1.40 -29.53
C CYS A 541 28.32 -2.75 -28.89
N LYS A 542 28.70 -3.75 -29.72
CA LYS A 542 29.10 -5.08 -29.24
C LYS A 542 30.37 -5.02 -28.38
N GLU A 543 31.36 -4.24 -28.81
CA GLU A 543 32.64 -4.02 -28.13
C GLU A 543 32.50 -3.27 -26.79
N ASN A 544 31.38 -2.60 -26.55
CA ASN A 544 31.12 -1.77 -25.37
C ASN A 544 29.94 -2.27 -24.52
N TRP A 545 29.42 -3.48 -24.78
CA TRP A 545 28.28 -4.08 -24.06
C TRP A 545 27.02 -3.18 -24.09
N ILE A 546 26.65 -2.72 -25.28
CA ILE A 546 25.49 -1.85 -25.54
C ILE A 546 24.53 -2.51 -26.55
N HIS A 547 23.23 -2.43 -26.30
CA HIS A 547 22.21 -3.05 -27.17
C HIS A 547 21.93 -2.22 -28.43
N TRP A 548 22.58 -2.57 -29.54
CA TRP A 548 22.47 -1.86 -30.83
C TRP A 548 21.01 -1.67 -31.31
N ARG A 549 20.10 -2.63 -31.11
CA ARG A 549 18.70 -2.49 -31.54
C ARG A 549 17.93 -1.44 -30.72
N ALA A 550 18.16 -1.37 -29.41
CA ALA A 550 17.58 -0.33 -28.56
C ALA A 550 18.18 1.06 -28.90
N LEU A 551 19.50 1.15 -29.10
CA LEU A 551 20.16 2.41 -29.46
C LEU A 551 19.78 2.90 -30.88
N LYS A 552 19.64 2.00 -31.87
CA LYS A 552 19.07 2.35 -33.19
C LYS A 552 17.61 2.82 -33.06
N SER A 553 16.84 2.21 -32.16
CA SER A 553 15.48 2.69 -31.86
C SER A 553 15.50 4.08 -31.24
N ALA A 554 16.44 4.36 -30.33
CA ALA A 554 16.63 5.70 -29.75
C ALA A 554 17.02 6.75 -30.80
N PHE A 555 17.75 6.40 -31.87
CA PHE A 555 17.97 7.34 -33.00
C PHE A 555 16.65 7.69 -33.71
N SER A 556 15.75 6.73 -33.92
CA SER A 556 14.41 6.99 -34.50
C SER A 556 13.55 7.83 -33.57
N VAL A 557 13.56 7.51 -32.27
CA VAL A 557 12.87 8.25 -31.21
C VAL A 557 13.37 9.70 -31.14
N GLU A 558 14.69 9.94 -31.11
CA GLU A 558 15.27 11.29 -31.09
C GLU A 558 14.86 12.12 -32.30
N THR A 559 14.83 11.50 -33.49
CA THR A 559 14.36 12.16 -34.73
C THR A 559 12.91 12.60 -34.61
N GLN A 560 12.00 11.72 -34.15
CA GLN A 560 10.58 12.05 -34.04
C GLN A 560 10.25 13.01 -32.89
N LEU A 561 10.94 12.90 -31.74
CA LEU A 561 10.84 13.87 -30.65
C LEU A 561 11.31 15.26 -31.10
N ARG A 562 12.34 15.32 -31.95
CA ARG A 562 12.82 16.54 -32.60
C ARG A 562 11.81 17.10 -33.62
N GLU A 563 11.17 16.26 -34.43
CA GLU A 563 10.11 16.67 -35.36
C GLU A 563 8.88 17.24 -34.63
N ILE A 564 8.43 16.58 -33.55
CA ILE A 564 7.39 17.09 -32.65
C ILE A 564 7.82 18.44 -32.08
N LEU A 565 9.03 18.55 -31.54
CA LEU A 565 9.51 19.80 -30.97
C LEU A 565 9.60 20.93 -32.00
N LEU A 566 10.11 20.66 -33.21
CA LEU A 566 10.20 21.64 -34.31
C LEU A 566 8.82 22.03 -34.88
N ARG A 567 7.78 21.21 -34.68
CA ARG A 567 6.38 21.58 -34.94
C ARG A 567 5.85 22.51 -33.85
N LEU A 568 6.17 22.24 -32.58
CA LEU A 568 5.71 23.04 -31.43
C LEU A 568 6.44 24.39 -31.33
N GLN A 569 7.74 24.46 -31.60
CA GLN A 569 8.54 25.70 -31.64
C GLN A 569 8.12 26.69 -32.76
N LYS A 570 7.22 26.27 -33.68
CA LYS A 570 6.61 27.17 -34.68
C LYS A 570 5.31 27.81 -34.19
N ARG A 571 4.76 27.40 -33.05
CA ARG A 571 3.62 28.06 -32.40
C ARG A 571 4.10 29.38 -31.77
N ARG A 572 3.25 30.41 -31.76
CA ARG A 572 3.62 31.78 -31.30
C ARG A 572 3.78 31.89 -29.78
N ASP A 573 3.21 30.94 -29.08
CA ASP A 573 3.11 30.75 -27.62
C ASP A 573 4.22 29.87 -27.05
N PHE A 574 5.14 29.34 -27.87
CA PHE A 574 6.23 28.52 -27.37
C PHE A 574 7.19 29.35 -26.48
N PRO A 575 7.48 28.92 -25.23
CA PRO A 575 8.30 29.69 -24.31
C PRO A 575 9.76 29.76 -24.77
N VAL A 576 10.36 30.95 -24.71
CA VAL A 576 11.77 31.20 -25.03
C VAL A 576 12.43 31.86 -23.82
N GLU A 577 13.59 31.35 -23.41
CA GLU A 577 14.32 31.77 -22.22
C GLU A 577 15.82 31.91 -22.53
N THR A 578 16.49 32.83 -21.84
CA THR A 578 17.94 33.03 -21.94
C THR A 578 18.62 32.65 -20.62
N PHE A 579 19.76 31.96 -20.72
CA PHE A 579 20.62 31.62 -19.57
C PHE A 579 22.08 31.85 -19.94
N ASP A 580 22.80 32.57 -19.10
CA ASP A 580 24.23 32.78 -19.21
C ASP A 580 24.96 31.86 -18.21
N GLY A 581 25.81 30.97 -18.72
CA GLY A 581 26.50 29.95 -17.93
C GLY A 581 26.80 28.67 -18.70
N ASP A 582 27.45 27.72 -18.03
CA ASP A 582 27.94 26.49 -18.66
C ASP A 582 26.82 25.51 -19.07
N LYS A 583 27.05 24.82 -20.20
CA LYS A 583 26.13 23.82 -20.78
C LYS A 583 25.90 22.61 -19.87
N ASN A 584 26.86 22.21 -19.04
CA ASN A 584 26.69 21.12 -18.08
C ASN A 584 25.78 21.53 -16.92
N GLU A 585 25.90 22.78 -16.43
CA GLU A 585 24.97 23.33 -15.44
C GLU A 585 23.56 23.51 -16.02
N LEU A 586 23.45 24.08 -17.23
CA LEU A 586 22.20 24.22 -17.96
C LEU A 586 21.45 22.88 -18.10
N PHE A 587 22.16 21.83 -18.53
CA PHE A 587 21.60 20.48 -18.69
C PHE A 587 21.05 19.92 -17.36
N ARG A 588 21.77 20.10 -16.24
CA ARG A 588 21.30 19.65 -14.92
C ARG A 588 20.12 20.48 -14.40
N ARG A 589 20.07 21.78 -14.66
CA ARG A 589 18.91 22.64 -14.34
C ARG A 589 17.66 22.21 -15.12
N CYS A 590 17.81 21.84 -16.40
CA CYS A 590 16.70 21.33 -17.22
C CYS A 590 16.18 19.98 -16.70
N LEU A 591 17.08 19.06 -16.33
CA LEU A 591 16.70 17.80 -15.66
C LEU A 591 15.99 18.08 -14.32
N CYS A 592 16.53 18.99 -13.49
CA CYS A 592 15.94 19.36 -12.21
C CYS A 592 14.50 19.87 -12.37
N ALA A 593 14.20 20.68 -13.38
CA ALA A 593 12.85 21.19 -13.64
C ALA A 593 11.81 20.10 -13.96
N GLY A 594 12.23 18.91 -14.42
CA GLY A 594 11.34 17.77 -14.69
C GLY A 594 11.39 16.62 -13.69
N TYR A 595 12.43 16.56 -12.84
CA TYR A 595 12.66 15.50 -11.85
C TYR A 595 12.75 16.01 -10.40
N PHE A 596 12.30 17.23 -10.10
CA PHE A 596 12.34 17.75 -8.72
C PHE A 596 11.43 16.99 -7.75
N THR A 597 10.39 16.31 -8.25
CA THR A 597 9.59 15.32 -7.50
C THR A 597 10.45 14.14 -7.06
N ASN A 598 11.41 13.74 -7.89
CA ASN A 598 12.30 12.61 -7.69
C ASN A 598 13.66 13.09 -7.15
N VAL A 599 13.63 13.95 -6.13
CA VAL A 599 14.84 14.48 -5.47
C VAL A 599 15.08 13.80 -4.13
N ALA A 600 16.34 13.45 -3.89
CA ALA A 600 16.79 12.86 -2.63
C ALA A 600 17.99 13.63 -2.06
N ARG A 601 17.95 13.85 -0.74
CA ARG A 601 19.00 14.49 0.05
C ARG A 601 19.81 13.43 0.79
N ARG A 602 21.12 13.60 0.88
CA ARG A 602 21.96 12.68 1.66
C ARG A 602 21.66 12.75 3.16
N SER A 603 21.55 11.59 3.78
CA SER A 603 21.42 11.38 5.22
C SER A 603 22.79 10.97 5.80
N MET A 604 22.88 9.90 6.58
CA MET A 604 24.14 9.36 7.10
C MET A 604 24.82 8.38 6.13
N GLY A 605 26.15 8.40 6.08
CA GLY A 605 26.95 7.43 5.31
C GLY A 605 26.69 7.50 3.79
N ASN A 606 26.33 6.36 3.20
CA ASN A 606 25.99 6.19 1.77
C ASN A 606 24.46 5.96 1.60
N VAL A 607 23.65 6.71 2.33
CA VAL A 607 22.19 6.64 2.30
C VAL A 607 21.59 8.02 2.02
N PHE A 608 20.57 8.06 1.19
CA PHE A 608 19.81 9.25 0.84
C PHE A 608 18.37 9.10 1.34
N CYS A 609 17.67 10.20 1.50
CA CYS A 609 16.28 10.30 1.93
C CYS A 609 15.51 11.09 0.86
N THR A 610 14.36 10.59 0.41
CA THR A 610 13.52 11.29 -0.57
C THR A 610 12.83 12.51 0.03
N MET A 611 12.57 13.53 -0.80
CA MET A 611 11.91 14.78 -0.39
C MET A 611 10.46 14.89 -0.92
N ASP A 612 9.92 13.80 -1.43
CA ASP A 612 8.54 13.63 -1.92
C ASP A 612 7.45 13.85 -0.84
N GLY A 613 7.84 13.75 0.43
CA GLY A 613 6.95 13.81 1.61
C GLY A 613 6.91 12.49 2.39
N HIS A 614 7.40 11.39 1.82
CA HIS A 614 7.48 10.08 2.47
C HIS A 614 8.80 9.88 3.25
N GLY A 615 9.87 10.58 2.88
CA GLY A 615 11.16 10.46 3.58
C GLY A 615 11.85 9.11 3.41
N SER A 616 11.58 8.41 2.30
CA SER A 616 12.05 7.04 2.04
C SER A 616 13.59 6.97 1.97
N MET A 617 14.17 6.02 2.69
CA MET A 617 15.63 5.82 2.77
C MET A 617 16.12 4.92 1.63
N VAL A 618 16.96 5.48 0.76
CA VAL A 618 17.37 4.89 -0.53
C VAL A 618 18.88 4.90 -0.73
N HIS A 619 19.37 3.97 -1.57
CA HIS A 619 20.78 3.87 -1.96
C HIS A 619 20.98 4.10 -3.47
N ILE A 620 22.16 4.53 -3.90
CA ILE A 620 22.50 4.54 -5.32
C ILE A 620 22.68 3.10 -5.82
N HIS A 621 22.06 2.76 -6.96
CA HIS A 621 22.16 1.41 -7.53
C HIS A 621 23.58 1.11 -8.05
N PRO A 622 24.13 -0.11 -7.85
CA PRO A 622 25.49 -0.47 -8.29
C PRO A 622 25.78 -0.39 -9.79
N SER A 623 24.77 -0.16 -10.63
CA SER A 623 24.96 0.11 -12.07
C SER A 623 25.12 1.60 -12.42
N SER A 624 25.10 2.50 -11.43
CA SER A 624 25.32 3.94 -11.62
C SER A 624 26.81 4.26 -11.71
N SER A 625 27.18 5.26 -12.52
CA SER A 625 28.52 5.85 -12.53
C SER A 625 28.89 6.60 -11.24
N LEU A 626 27.90 6.85 -10.38
CA LEU A 626 28.01 7.53 -9.09
C LEU A 626 28.05 6.59 -7.88
N CYS A 627 27.97 5.27 -8.11
CA CYS A 627 28.31 4.27 -7.09
C CYS A 627 29.78 4.46 -6.65
N ASP A 628 30.07 4.20 -5.38
CA ASP A 628 31.37 4.45 -4.72
C ASP A 628 31.78 5.95 -4.65
N GLN A 629 30.90 6.87 -5.08
CA GLN A 629 31.10 8.33 -5.01
C GLN A 629 30.12 9.06 -4.10
N GLU A 630 29.24 8.34 -3.40
CA GLU A 630 28.17 8.88 -2.53
C GLU A 630 28.72 9.84 -1.47
N GLY A 631 29.95 9.58 -1.01
CA GLY A 631 30.71 10.42 -0.08
C GLY A 631 30.84 11.89 -0.49
N LYS A 632 30.70 12.21 -1.78
CA LYS A 632 30.85 13.56 -2.36
C LYS A 632 29.52 14.21 -2.78
N LEU A 633 28.39 13.52 -2.63
CA LEU A 633 27.08 13.96 -3.08
C LEU A 633 26.26 14.45 -1.88
N ASN A 634 25.51 15.55 -2.04
CA ASN A 634 24.63 16.09 -0.99
C ASN A 634 23.15 16.07 -1.39
N TRP A 635 22.86 16.37 -2.66
CA TRP A 635 21.54 16.33 -3.26
C TRP A 635 21.62 15.68 -4.64
N VAL A 636 20.65 14.82 -4.96
CA VAL A 636 20.57 14.10 -6.24
C VAL A 636 19.12 14.06 -6.74
N ILE A 637 18.95 14.03 -8.06
CA ILE A 637 17.71 13.64 -8.73
C ILE A 637 17.91 12.29 -9.42
N PHE A 638 16.85 11.51 -9.58
CA PHE A 638 16.90 10.17 -10.18
C PHE A 638 15.71 9.91 -11.12
N HIS A 639 15.89 9.00 -12.08
CA HIS A 639 14.85 8.66 -13.06
C HIS A 639 13.90 7.56 -12.57
N ASP A 640 14.45 6.53 -11.92
CA ASP A 640 13.84 5.22 -11.73
C ASP A 640 14.24 4.67 -10.35
N MET A 641 13.39 3.81 -9.76
CA MET A 641 13.59 3.24 -8.43
C MET A 641 13.28 1.75 -8.42
N LEU A 642 14.22 0.96 -7.87
CA LEU A 642 14.14 -0.48 -7.79
C LEU A 642 14.09 -0.94 -6.33
N VAL A 643 12.95 -1.50 -5.92
CA VAL A 643 12.80 -2.17 -4.61
C VAL A 643 13.31 -3.61 -4.71
N THR A 644 14.12 -4.01 -3.73
CA THR A 644 14.68 -5.35 -3.55
C THR A 644 14.75 -5.63 -2.04
N SER A 645 15.75 -6.38 -1.54
CA SER A 645 16.11 -6.35 -0.12
C SER A 645 16.53 -4.97 0.40
N ARG A 646 16.74 -3.99 -0.50
CA ARG A 646 16.84 -2.55 -0.22
C ARG A 646 16.24 -1.74 -1.37
N VAL A 647 15.92 -0.47 -1.11
CA VAL A 647 15.45 0.48 -2.12
C VAL A 647 16.65 1.15 -2.81
N TYR A 648 16.69 1.10 -4.14
CA TYR A 648 17.79 1.62 -4.96
C TYR A 648 17.31 2.63 -6.02
N ILE A 649 17.91 3.81 -6.06
CA ILE A 649 17.68 4.81 -7.12
C ILE A 649 18.61 4.59 -8.33
N ARG A 650 18.07 4.79 -9.53
CA ARG A 650 18.70 4.48 -10.82
C ARG A 650 18.70 5.69 -11.76
N THR A 651 19.76 5.79 -12.56
CA THR A 651 20.08 6.94 -13.43
C THR A 651 20.08 8.25 -12.63
N VAL A 652 21.19 8.50 -11.93
CA VAL A 652 21.31 9.55 -10.92
C VAL A 652 22.09 10.76 -11.46
N CYS A 653 21.63 11.96 -11.09
CA CYS A 653 22.29 13.24 -11.38
C CYS A 653 22.45 14.08 -10.10
N PRO A 654 23.64 14.59 -9.77
CA PRO A 654 23.80 15.53 -8.66
C PRO A 654 23.23 16.90 -9.01
N VAL A 655 22.55 17.51 -8.03
CA VAL A 655 22.00 18.87 -8.11
C VAL A 655 22.54 19.74 -6.97
N ARG A 656 22.43 21.06 -7.10
CA ARG A 656 22.72 22.00 -6.01
C ARG A 656 21.44 22.36 -5.25
N TYR A 657 21.55 22.65 -3.96
CA TYR A 657 20.40 23.00 -3.13
C TYR A 657 19.66 24.25 -3.65
N GLU A 658 20.41 25.22 -4.16
CA GLU A 658 19.91 26.49 -4.69
C GLU A 658 18.99 26.32 -5.90
N TRP A 659 19.02 25.18 -6.60
CA TRP A 659 18.12 24.88 -7.71
C TRP A 659 16.81 24.21 -7.28
N VAL A 660 16.79 23.59 -6.09
CA VAL A 660 15.65 22.84 -5.56
C VAL A 660 14.91 23.66 -4.49
N LYS A 661 15.62 24.51 -3.74
CA LYS A 661 15.11 25.32 -2.62
C LYS A 661 13.75 25.97 -2.90
N ASP A 662 13.59 26.62 -4.05
CA ASP A 662 12.38 27.38 -4.38
C ASP A 662 11.27 26.49 -4.99
N LEU A 663 11.57 25.21 -5.25
CA LEU A 663 10.62 24.17 -5.67
C LEU A 663 10.14 23.31 -4.50
N LEU A 664 10.91 23.20 -3.40
CA LEU A 664 10.54 22.40 -2.22
C LEU A 664 9.16 22.77 -1.63
N PRO A 665 8.74 24.05 -1.52
CA PRO A 665 7.39 24.38 -1.03
C PRO A 665 6.27 23.78 -1.89
N LYS A 666 6.45 23.70 -3.23
CA LYS A 666 5.47 23.07 -4.14
C LYS A 666 5.30 21.56 -3.92
N LEU A 667 6.21 20.90 -3.20
CA LEU A 667 6.07 19.47 -2.87
C LEU A 667 5.08 19.24 -1.72
N HIS A 668 4.87 20.23 -0.85
CA HIS A 668 4.14 20.07 0.41
C HIS A 668 2.94 21.02 0.60
N GLU A 669 2.96 22.22 0.00
CA GLU A 669 1.91 23.25 0.16
C GLU A 669 0.87 23.20 -0.99
N VAL A 670 0.07 22.13 -1.04
CA VAL A 670 -0.95 21.91 -2.09
C VAL A 670 -2.23 21.34 -1.49
N ASP A 671 -3.34 22.10 -1.60
CA ASP A 671 -4.68 21.51 -1.48
C ASP A 671 -4.98 20.74 -2.77
N VAL A 672 -5.28 19.45 -2.65
CA VAL A 672 -5.45 18.55 -3.79
C VAL A 672 -6.91 18.51 -4.26
N TYR A 673 -7.87 18.85 -3.41
CA TYR A 673 -9.29 18.93 -3.78
C TYR A 673 -9.58 20.19 -4.63
N GLU A 674 -8.87 21.30 -4.42
CA GLU A 674 -8.95 22.47 -5.32
C GLU A 674 -8.59 22.14 -6.80
N LEU A 675 -7.76 21.12 -7.03
CA LEU A 675 -7.33 20.66 -8.36
C LEU A 675 -8.34 19.73 -9.05
N SER A 676 -9.31 19.20 -8.30
CA SER A 676 -10.35 18.29 -8.83
C SER A 676 -11.40 19.01 -9.68
N ASN A 677 -11.62 20.32 -9.42
CA ASN A 677 -12.79 21.13 -9.78
C ASN A 677 -14.13 20.76 -9.11
N VAL A 678 -14.28 19.56 -8.55
CA VAL A 678 -15.51 19.14 -7.83
C VAL A 678 -15.83 20.11 -6.69
N ALA A 679 -14.81 20.51 -5.93
CA ALA A 679 -14.90 21.47 -4.81
C ALA A 679 -15.28 22.93 -5.20
N ARG A 680 -15.78 23.19 -6.41
CA ARG A 680 -16.32 24.50 -6.81
C ARG A 680 -17.74 24.47 -7.39
N GLU A 681 -18.27 23.31 -7.82
CA GLU A 681 -19.66 23.26 -8.32
C GLU A 681 -20.70 23.33 -7.17
N GLU A 682 -20.26 23.12 -5.93
CA GLU A 682 -21.06 23.27 -4.70
C GLU A 682 -20.84 24.64 -4.01
N VAL A 683 -19.90 25.46 -4.50
CA VAL A 683 -19.57 26.79 -3.94
C VAL A 683 -20.37 27.88 -4.64
N THR A 684 -21.26 28.54 -3.91
CA THR A 684 -22.14 29.58 -4.47
C THR A 684 -21.40 30.88 -4.83
N ASP A 685 -21.93 31.65 -5.81
CA ASP A 685 -21.34 32.92 -6.25
C ASP A 685 -21.12 33.94 -5.11
N GLU A 686 -21.97 33.91 -4.07
CA GLU A 686 -21.83 34.76 -2.88
C GLU A 686 -20.52 34.50 -2.12
N GLU A 687 -19.99 33.28 -2.17
CA GLU A 687 -18.76 32.90 -1.49
C GLU A 687 -17.52 33.29 -2.29
N MET A 688 -17.59 33.26 -3.62
CA MET A 688 -16.55 33.87 -4.47
C MET A 688 -16.43 35.37 -4.19
N ILE A 689 -17.55 36.11 -4.12
CA ILE A 689 -17.55 37.54 -3.82
C ILE A 689 -16.95 37.82 -2.43
N LYS A 690 -17.32 37.02 -1.41
CA LYS A 690 -16.69 37.08 -0.08
C LYS A 690 -15.18 36.82 -0.13
N TRP A 691 -14.72 35.88 -0.96
CA TRP A 691 -13.30 35.51 -1.07
C TRP A 691 -12.47 36.57 -1.79
N GLU A 692 -12.93 37.10 -2.93
CA GLU A 692 -12.23 38.18 -3.65
C GLU A 692 -12.11 39.45 -2.79
N THR A 693 -13.17 39.79 -2.05
CA THR A 693 -13.15 40.90 -1.07
C THR A 693 -12.10 40.65 0.03
N LYS A 694 -11.89 39.40 0.43
CA LYS A 694 -10.89 38.98 1.44
C LYS A 694 -9.46 39.00 0.92
N GLU A 695 -9.23 38.70 -0.36
CA GLU A 695 -7.93 38.80 -1.02
C GLU A 695 -7.54 40.27 -1.30
N ALA A 696 -8.48 41.10 -1.75
CA ALA A 696 -8.26 42.53 -1.93
C ALA A 696 -7.78 43.21 -0.63
N ALA A 697 -8.36 42.82 0.51
CA ALA A 697 -8.00 43.31 1.84
C ALA A 697 -6.63 42.86 2.38
N LYS A 698 -5.92 41.93 1.70
CA LYS A 698 -4.59 41.43 2.14
C LYS A 698 -3.40 42.15 1.49
N ARG A 699 -3.61 42.97 0.46
CA ARG A 699 -2.49 43.67 -0.21
C ARG A 699 -2.06 44.88 0.61
N PRO A 700 -0.80 44.95 1.09
CA PRO A 700 -0.29 46.16 1.74
C PRO A 700 -0.12 47.29 0.70
N PRO A 701 -0.21 48.57 1.11
CA PRO A 701 0.14 49.70 0.25
C PRO A 701 1.65 49.73 -0.05
N GLU A 702 2.01 50.30 -1.19
CA GLU A 702 3.41 50.47 -1.60
C GLU A 702 4.19 51.41 -0.66
N VAL A 703 5.44 51.06 -0.33
CA VAL A 703 6.35 51.89 0.47
C VAL A 703 7.71 51.94 -0.25
N SER A 704 8.33 53.12 -0.25
CA SER A 704 9.48 53.46 -1.10
C SER A 704 10.83 52.90 -0.64
N THR A 705 11.75 52.76 -1.59
CA THR A 705 12.98 51.97 -1.49
C THR A 705 14.19 52.71 -0.88
N GLU A 706 14.04 53.34 0.29
CA GLU A 706 15.16 54.08 0.94
C GLU A 706 15.56 53.55 2.35
N ASP A 707 14.62 53.05 3.17
CA ASP A 707 14.94 52.63 4.57
C ASP A 707 15.71 51.31 4.71
N VAL A 708 15.84 50.51 3.64
CA VAL A 708 16.43 49.16 3.70
C VAL A 708 17.96 49.19 3.89
N LEU A 709 18.62 50.31 3.59
CA LEU A 709 20.09 50.40 3.46
C LEU A 709 20.86 50.59 4.78
N ASN A 710 20.20 50.73 5.94
CA ASN A 710 20.86 51.28 7.15
C ASN A 710 20.92 50.36 8.40
N LYS A 711 20.72 49.04 8.26
CA LYS A 711 20.87 48.07 9.37
C LYS A 711 21.58 46.77 8.97
N HIS A 712 22.77 46.90 8.38
CA HIS A 712 23.65 45.74 8.11
C HIS A 712 25.10 45.96 8.57
N GLU A 713 25.31 46.26 9.86
CA GLU A 713 26.63 46.12 10.49
C GLU A 713 26.58 46.00 12.03
N LYS A 714 27.65 45.40 12.61
CA LYS A 714 27.95 45.23 14.06
C LYS A 714 27.13 44.19 14.86
N ARG A 715 27.54 42.91 14.79
CA ARG A 715 28.46 42.31 15.80
C ARG A 715 28.71 40.81 15.58
N ASN A 716 29.96 40.45 15.30
CA ASN A 716 30.54 39.19 15.76
C ASN A 716 31.24 39.46 17.11
N ASN A 717 31.22 38.48 18.04
CA ASN A 717 32.42 37.84 18.62
C ASN A 717 32.11 37.03 19.90
N GLU A 718 32.60 35.79 19.89
CA GLU A 718 33.26 35.07 21.00
C GLU A 718 32.50 34.78 22.31
N ALA A 719 33.09 33.87 23.10
CA ALA A 719 32.54 33.29 24.32
C ALA A 719 33.65 33.16 25.39
N SER A 720 33.27 33.01 26.67
CA SER A 720 34.08 32.30 27.69
C SER A 720 33.32 32.07 29.01
N LEU A 721 33.78 31.08 29.77
CA LEU A 721 33.34 30.80 31.15
C LEU A 721 33.97 31.79 32.15
N GLY A 722 33.33 31.95 33.31
CA GLY A 722 33.86 32.62 34.51
C GLY A 722 33.21 32.04 35.78
N ALA A 723 33.92 32.00 36.90
CA ALA A 723 33.55 31.15 38.05
C ALA A 723 33.59 31.85 39.43
N LEU A 724 33.12 31.10 40.44
CA LEU A 724 33.36 31.21 41.89
C LEU A 724 32.52 32.17 42.76
N CYS A 725 32.02 31.61 43.88
CA CYS A 725 31.91 32.20 45.24
C CYS A 725 31.14 33.54 45.42
N ARG A 726 30.05 33.61 46.19
CA ARG A 726 29.81 33.04 47.54
C ARG A 726 28.35 33.27 47.98
N GLY A 727 27.86 32.51 48.97
CA GLY A 727 26.83 33.04 49.88
C GLY A 727 25.68 32.12 50.34
N LEU A 728 25.95 31.01 51.05
CA LEU A 728 24.98 30.47 52.02
C LEU A 728 25.60 29.56 53.11
N LEU A 729 26.87 29.79 53.47
CA LEU A 729 27.48 29.23 54.69
C LEU A 729 26.99 29.98 55.96
N SER A 730 25.68 30.09 56.13
CA SER A 730 25.04 30.78 57.26
C SER A 730 23.98 29.94 58.00
N LEU A 731 23.61 28.77 57.47
CA LEU A 731 22.65 27.85 58.11
C LEU A 731 23.30 26.72 58.92
N PHE A 732 24.64 26.64 58.97
CA PHE A 732 25.33 25.84 60.00
C PHE A 732 25.40 26.55 61.37
N LEU A 733 25.08 27.86 61.42
CA LEU A 733 25.15 28.70 62.62
C LEU A 733 23.82 28.85 63.38
N ARG A 734 22.98 27.80 63.37
CA ARG A 734 21.79 27.67 64.24
C ARG A 734 21.67 26.27 64.86
N GLY A 735 22.78 25.74 65.36
CA GLY A 735 22.78 24.47 66.09
C GLY A 735 21.89 24.55 67.34
N GLN A 736 20.87 23.70 67.40
CA GLN A 736 20.27 23.20 68.64
C GLN A 736 20.40 21.67 68.63
N ILE A 737 20.58 21.08 69.80
CA ILE A 737 21.26 19.79 70.01
C ILE A 737 20.26 18.75 70.56
N ASP A 738 20.55 17.47 70.32
CA ASP A 738 19.87 16.31 70.90
C ASP A 738 19.74 16.35 72.43
N CYS A 739 18.67 15.75 72.98
CA CYS A 739 18.80 14.50 73.75
C CYS A 739 17.48 14.01 74.39
N VAL A 740 17.15 12.75 74.10
CA VAL A 740 16.61 11.71 74.99
C VAL A 740 15.64 12.13 76.11
N VAL A 741 14.35 11.81 75.92
CA VAL A 741 13.37 11.59 77.01
C VAL A 741 12.50 10.37 76.67
N TRP A 742 12.55 9.32 77.52
CA TRP A 742 11.59 8.22 77.73
C TRP A 742 11.07 7.42 76.50
N LEU A 743 11.16 6.08 76.36
CA LEU A 743 11.21 4.96 77.31
C LEU A 743 9.88 4.70 78.06
N ASN A 744 9.22 3.56 77.77
CA ASN A 744 7.97 3.02 78.34
C ASN A 744 6.65 3.77 77.92
N PHE A 745 5.45 3.14 77.83
CA PHE A 745 5.01 1.73 78.02
C PHE A 745 3.63 1.48 77.37
N VAL A 746 3.33 0.24 76.93
CA VAL A 746 2.04 -0.50 77.05
C VAL A 746 0.73 0.14 76.47
N SER A 747 -0.10 -0.54 75.66
CA SER A 747 -0.93 -1.69 76.08
C SER A 747 -1.69 -2.42 74.95
N LEU A 748 -1.70 -3.78 74.99
CA LEU A 748 -2.84 -4.74 74.83
C LEU A 748 -3.86 -4.62 73.65
N LYS A 749 -4.43 -5.69 73.04
CA LYS A 749 -4.39 -7.17 73.27
C LYS A 749 -5.00 -7.98 72.08
N SER A 750 -4.47 -9.19 71.81
CA SER A 750 -5.14 -10.50 71.47
C SER A 750 -6.42 -10.56 70.58
N ARG A 751 -6.68 -11.54 69.69
CA ARG A 751 -6.11 -12.86 69.21
C ARG A 751 -6.87 -13.22 67.88
N TYR A 752 -6.94 -14.41 67.23
CA TYR A 752 -6.68 -15.85 67.47
C TYR A 752 -6.27 -16.61 66.16
N TYR A 753 -5.54 -17.73 66.31
CA TYR A 753 -5.64 -19.09 65.70
C TYR A 753 -6.59 -19.31 64.48
N LEU A 754 -6.33 -20.19 63.48
CA LEU A 754 -5.44 -21.37 63.42
C LEU A 754 -5.03 -21.81 61.98
N VAL A 755 -3.75 -22.16 61.81
CA VAL A 755 -3.03 -23.00 60.81
C VAL A 755 -3.80 -23.74 59.70
N PHE A 756 -3.34 -23.63 58.43
CA PHE A 756 -2.69 -24.76 57.70
C PHE A 756 -1.78 -24.30 56.55
N CYS A 757 -0.71 -25.05 56.28
CA CYS A 757 0.28 -24.81 55.23
C CYS A 757 0.91 -26.15 54.76
N PRO A 758 1.01 -26.41 53.46
CA PRO A 758 1.94 -27.38 52.88
C PRO A 758 3.17 -26.68 52.27
N SER A 759 4.34 -27.33 52.35
CA SER A 759 5.62 -26.78 51.89
C SER A 759 5.76 -26.70 50.37
N MET A 760 6.39 -25.62 49.87
CA MET A 760 7.03 -25.56 48.55
C MET A 760 8.56 -25.50 48.71
N ASN A 761 9.29 -25.97 47.70
CA ASN A 761 10.74 -26.12 47.73
C ASN A 761 11.48 -24.76 47.87
N GLU A 762 12.61 -24.75 48.59
CA GLU A 762 13.47 -23.57 48.68
C GLU A 762 14.14 -23.25 47.33
N VAL A 763 13.77 -22.13 46.73
CA VAL A 763 14.32 -21.68 45.45
C VAL A 763 15.63 -20.93 45.66
N SER A 764 16.75 -21.61 45.43
CA SER A 764 18.12 -21.09 45.54
C SER A 764 18.51 -20.16 44.38
N VAL A 765 19.42 -19.22 44.65
CA VAL A 765 20.06 -18.38 43.62
C VAL A 765 21.24 -19.13 43.01
N VAL A 766 21.27 -19.21 41.68
CA VAL A 766 22.31 -19.91 40.89
C VAL A 766 23.38 -18.93 40.38
N ARG A 767 22.99 -17.69 40.04
CA ARG A 767 23.92 -16.63 39.62
C ARG A 767 23.30 -15.24 39.82
N GLU A 768 24.10 -14.26 40.19
CA GLU A 768 23.71 -12.85 40.18
C GLU A 768 24.81 -11.95 39.61
N GLY A 769 24.45 -10.78 39.06
CA GLY A 769 25.41 -9.83 38.49
C GLY A 769 24.79 -8.81 37.53
N TRP A 770 25.58 -7.87 37.03
CA TRP A 770 25.12 -6.84 36.09
C TRP A 770 25.07 -7.36 34.64
N LEU A 771 24.03 -6.96 33.91
CA LEU A 771 23.90 -7.12 32.45
C LEU A 771 23.38 -5.83 31.82
N HIS A 772 23.85 -5.48 30.62
CA HIS A 772 23.20 -4.45 29.81
C HIS A 772 22.06 -5.08 28.99
N LYS A 773 20.79 -4.75 29.31
CA LYS A 773 19.62 -5.14 28.51
C LYS A 773 19.41 -4.12 27.38
N ARG A 774 19.03 -4.57 26.18
CA ARG A 774 18.50 -3.70 25.12
C ARG A 774 16.98 -3.56 25.22
N GLY A 775 16.45 -2.35 25.02
CA GLY A 775 15.00 -2.13 24.90
C GLY A 775 14.42 -2.72 23.61
N GLU A 776 13.12 -3.08 23.66
CA GLU A 776 12.39 -3.73 22.56
C GLU A 776 11.96 -2.72 21.51
N TYR A 777 11.14 -1.74 21.89
CA TYR A 777 10.69 -0.64 21.03
C TYR A 777 11.78 0.44 20.88
N ILE A 778 12.27 0.97 22.01
CA ILE A 778 13.35 1.96 22.04
C ILE A 778 14.71 1.23 22.17
N LYS A 779 15.47 1.20 21.08
CA LYS A 779 16.67 0.36 20.84
C LYS A 779 17.92 0.69 21.71
N THR A 780 17.74 1.38 22.83
CA THR A 780 18.80 1.79 23.79
C THR A 780 19.28 0.65 24.67
N TRP A 781 20.49 0.78 25.22
CA TRP A 781 21.08 -0.14 26.21
C TRP A 781 20.96 0.43 27.62
N ARG A 782 20.51 -0.35 28.59
CA ARG A 782 20.34 0.05 30.00
C ARG A 782 20.95 -1.02 30.94
N PRO A 783 21.83 -0.67 31.90
CA PRO A 783 22.34 -1.63 32.88
C PRO A 783 21.25 -2.06 33.87
N ARG A 784 21.25 -3.33 34.27
CA ARG A 784 20.33 -3.95 35.22
C ARG A 784 21.05 -5.05 36.02
N TYR A 785 20.67 -5.24 37.27
CA TYR A 785 21.19 -6.32 38.11
C TYR A 785 20.30 -7.56 37.97
N PHE A 786 20.82 -8.64 37.39
CA PHE A 786 20.08 -9.87 37.16
C PHE A 786 20.41 -10.94 38.19
N ILE A 787 19.39 -11.74 38.52
CA ILE A 787 19.44 -12.89 39.42
C ILE A 787 18.79 -14.07 38.70
N LEU A 788 19.55 -15.14 38.46
CA LEU A 788 19.09 -16.44 37.98
C LEU A 788 18.84 -17.34 39.19
N LYS A 789 17.65 -17.93 39.26
CA LYS A 789 17.24 -18.89 40.30
C LYS A 789 17.14 -20.31 39.75
N SER A 790 17.14 -21.30 40.64
CA SER A 790 17.12 -22.74 40.30
C SER A 790 15.77 -23.27 39.80
N ASP A 791 14.68 -22.52 40.02
CA ASP A 791 13.36 -22.72 39.41
C ASP A 791 13.28 -22.27 37.93
N GLY A 792 14.34 -21.66 37.40
CA GLY A 792 14.37 -21.06 36.06
C GLY A 792 13.93 -19.59 36.01
N SER A 793 13.58 -18.97 37.14
CA SER A 793 13.26 -17.53 37.18
C SER A 793 14.50 -16.68 36.92
N PHE A 794 14.44 -15.83 35.89
CA PHE A 794 15.50 -14.88 35.53
C PHE A 794 15.01 -13.44 35.73
N ILE A 795 15.48 -12.83 36.81
CA ILE A 795 14.87 -11.65 37.42
C ILE A 795 15.84 -10.46 37.37
N GLY A 796 15.42 -9.35 36.77
CA GLY A 796 16.23 -8.14 36.55
C GLY A 796 15.71 -6.94 37.36
N TYR A 797 16.61 -6.33 38.13
CA TYR A 797 16.37 -5.18 39.00
C TYR A 797 17.09 -3.93 38.47
N LYS A 798 16.66 -2.74 38.90
CA LYS A 798 17.31 -1.46 38.55
C LYS A 798 18.69 -1.34 39.21
N GLU A 799 18.75 -1.72 40.48
CA GLU A 799 19.90 -1.68 41.39
C GLU A 799 19.95 -3.03 42.15
N LYS A 800 21.06 -3.38 42.81
CA LYS A 800 21.16 -4.66 43.54
C LYS A 800 20.23 -4.64 44.77
N PRO A 801 19.33 -5.63 44.95
CA PRO A 801 18.51 -5.71 46.16
C PRO A 801 19.38 -6.04 47.40
N GLU A 802 19.07 -5.40 48.52
CA GLU A 802 19.71 -5.68 49.81
C GLU A 802 19.12 -6.92 50.48
N VAL A 803 19.96 -7.68 51.19
CA VAL A 803 19.64 -9.05 51.63
C VAL A 803 18.82 -9.11 52.93
N SER A 804 18.54 -7.97 53.57
CA SER A 804 18.04 -7.92 54.96
C SER A 804 16.99 -6.84 55.27
N SER A 805 16.02 -6.61 54.37
CA SER A 805 14.79 -5.87 54.73
C SER A 805 13.57 -6.33 53.91
N ASP A 806 12.39 -6.27 54.51
CA ASP A 806 11.12 -6.81 53.98
C ASP A 806 10.45 -5.89 52.93
N HIS A 807 11.27 -5.19 52.14
CA HIS A 807 10.87 -4.19 51.15
C HIS A 807 11.54 -4.50 49.80
N SER A 808 11.14 -5.61 49.18
CA SER A 808 11.63 -6.01 47.87
C SER A 808 11.30 -4.96 46.81
N LEU A 809 12.33 -4.35 46.21
CA LEU A 809 12.18 -3.55 44.98
C LEU A 809 11.48 -4.39 43.90
N PRO A 810 10.44 -3.88 43.22
CA PRO A 810 9.72 -4.64 42.21
C PRO A 810 10.65 -5.00 41.03
N PRO A 811 10.65 -6.26 40.56
CA PRO A 811 11.54 -6.68 39.49
C PRO A 811 11.09 -6.10 38.14
N LEU A 812 11.95 -5.29 37.51
CA LEU A 812 11.67 -4.67 36.22
C LEU A 812 11.61 -5.68 35.06
N ASN A 813 12.31 -6.80 35.19
CA ASN A 813 12.22 -7.91 34.25
C ASN A 813 12.06 -9.21 35.03
N ASN A 814 11.15 -10.09 34.60
CA ASN A 814 10.97 -11.42 35.15
C ASN A 814 10.43 -12.34 34.05
N PHE A 815 11.18 -13.39 33.72
CA PHE A 815 10.79 -14.42 32.74
C PHE A 815 11.52 -15.74 33.04
N SER A 816 10.98 -16.86 32.56
CA SER A 816 11.59 -18.19 32.76
C SER A 816 12.60 -18.53 31.67
N VAL A 817 13.64 -19.29 32.02
CA VAL A 817 14.63 -19.86 31.08
C VAL A 817 14.41 -21.34 30.78
N ALA A 818 13.37 -21.99 31.33
CA ALA A 818 13.13 -23.44 31.22
C ALA A 818 13.19 -23.97 29.76
N GLU A 819 12.65 -23.22 28.80
CA GLU A 819 12.68 -23.55 27.38
C GLU A 819 13.47 -22.56 26.52
N CYS A 820 14.50 -21.92 27.07
CA CYS A 820 15.25 -20.93 26.30
C CYS A 820 16.19 -21.53 25.24
N GLN A 821 16.31 -20.82 24.11
CA GLN A 821 17.38 -20.97 23.13
C GLN A 821 18.35 -19.80 23.30
N LEU A 822 19.62 -20.10 23.57
CA LEU A 822 20.68 -19.10 23.68
C LEU A 822 21.42 -18.91 22.34
N MET A 823 21.62 -17.66 21.93
CA MET A 823 22.31 -17.32 20.69
C MET A 823 23.45 -16.32 20.95
N LYS A 824 24.64 -16.57 20.40
CA LYS A 824 25.80 -15.65 20.48
C LYS A 824 25.80 -14.69 19.29
N THR A 825 26.14 -13.43 19.52
CA THR A 825 26.26 -12.43 18.45
C THR A 825 27.29 -11.35 18.81
N GLU A 826 28.01 -10.84 17.81
CA GLU A 826 28.90 -9.67 17.96
C GLU A 826 28.25 -8.36 17.46
N ARG A 827 26.92 -8.38 17.28
CA ARG A 827 26.10 -7.23 16.88
C ARG A 827 24.84 -7.14 17.75
N PRO A 828 24.42 -5.93 18.18
CA PRO A 828 24.95 -4.62 17.80
C PRO A 828 26.15 -4.13 18.65
N ARG A 829 26.66 -4.96 19.57
CA ARG A 829 27.94 -4.77 20.28
C ARG A 829 28.71 -6.09 20.35
N PRO A 830 30.05 -6.10 20.52
CA PRO A 830 30.78 -7.31 20.87
C PRO A 830 30.29 -7.87 22.22
N ASN A 831 30.58 -9.14 22.49
CA ASN A 831 30.20 -9.82 23.75
C ASN A 831 28.67 -9.80 24.02
N THR A 832 27.85 -9.77 22.95
CA THR A 832 26.38 -9.82 23.05
C THR A 832 25.90 -11.29 23.03
N PHE A 833 24.81 -11.55 23.74
CA PHE A 833 24.04 -12.80 23.64
C PHE A 833 22.53 -12.51 23.66
N VAL A 834 21.74 -13.41 23.09
CA VAL A 834 20.28 -13.33 23.05
C VAL A 834 19.71 -14.55 23.73
N ILE A 835 18.77 -14.33 24.65
CA ILE A 835 17.90 -15.36 25.20
C ILE A 835 16.58 -15.28 24.41
N ARG A 836 16.26 -16.32 23.63
CA ARG A 836 14.95 -16.52 23.03
C ARG A 836 14.16 -17.49 23.92
N CYS A 837 12.97 -17.13 24.37
CA CYS A 837 12.12 -18.00 25.19
C CYS A 837 10.65 -17.89 24.77
N LEU A 838 9.87 -18.95 25.04
CA LEU A 838 8.42 -18.90 24.94
C LEU A 838 7.86 -18.25 26.22
N GLN A 839 6.93 -17.32 26.04
CA GLN A 839 6.12 -16.79 27.14
C GLN A 839 4.65 -16.81 26.68
N TRP A 840 3.86 -17.70 27.28
CA TRP A 840 2.56 -18.13 26.76
C TRP A 840 2.68 -18.69 25.33
N THR A 841 2.01 -18.10 24.35
CA THR A 841 2.01 -18.53 22.94
C THR A 841 3.01 -17.80 22.05
N SER A 842 3.76 -16.84 22.60
CA SER A 842 4.63 -15.93 21.83
C SER A 842 6.11 -16.22 22.07
N VAL A 843 6.91 -16.20 20.99
CA VAL A 843 8.37 -16.28 21.04
C VAL A 843 8.93 -14.89 21.32
N ILE A 844 9.60 -14.73 22.45
CA ILE A 844 10.18 -13.45 22.90
C ILE A 844 11.71 -13.52 22.82
N GLU A 845 12.34 -12.46 22.32
CA GLU A 845 13.80 -12.33 22.28
C GLU A 845 14.30 -11.21 23.21
N ARG A 846 15.28 -11.55 24.06
CA ARG A 846 15.88 -10.65 25.03
C ARG A 846 17.38 -10.56 24.79
N THR A 847 17.83 -9.41 24.31
CA THR A 847 19.24 -9.14 23.94
C THR A 847 20.02 -8.53 25.11
N PHE A 848 21.16 -9.13 25.44
CA PHE A 848 22.03 -8.77 26.57
C PHE A 848 23.49 -8.59 26.13
N HIS A 849 24.21 -7.71 26.81
CA HIS A 849 25.63 -7.41 26.58
C HIS A 849 26.38 -7.30 27.91
N VAL A 850 27.62 -7.80 27.91
CA VAL A 850 28.59 -7.77 29.01
C VAL A 850 29.93 -7.27 28.49
N ASP A 851 30.80 -6.82 29.39
CA ASP A 851 32.03 -6.14 29.00
C ASP A 851 33.12 -7.12 28.53
N THR A 852 33.20 -8.32 29.12
CA THR A 852 34.14 -9.38 28.70
C THR A 852 33.47 -10.55 27.96
N ASN A 853 34.27 -11.31 27.19
CA ASN A 853 33.77 -12.52 26.54
C ASN A 853 33.59 -13.67 27.55
N GLU A 854 34.42 -13.66 28.59
CA GLU A 854 34.49 -14.66 29.66
C GLU A 854 33.19 -14.63 30.48
N GLU A 855 32.71 -13.43 30.86
CA GLU A 855 31.40 -13.24 31.50
C GLU A 855 30.24 -13.74 30.63
N ARG A 856 30.30 -13.56 29.30
CA ARG A 856 29.25 -14.04 28.38
C ARG A 856 29.18 -15.55 28.40
N GLU A 857 30.32 -16.24 28.27
CA GLU A 857 30.38 -17.69 28.33
C GLU A 857 29.90 -18.22 29.70
N GLU A 858 30.22 -17.52 30.78
CA GLU A 858 29.79 -17.90 32.13
C GLU A 858 28.28 -17.73 32.36
N TRP A 859 27.71 -16.58 31.99
CA TRP A 859 26.27 -16.34 32.07
C TRP A 859 25.48 -17.34 31.22
N MET A 860 25.91 -17.56 29.96
CA MET A 860 25.27 -18.53 29.08
C MET A 860 25.35 -19.96 29.64
N ARG A 861 26.50 -20.36 30.21
CA ARG A 861 26.67 -21.67 30.83
C ARG A 861 25.75 -21.87 32.05
N SER A 862 25.62 -20.86 32.90
CA SER A 862 24.71 -20.90 34.06
C SER A 862 23.24 -20.99 33.64
N ILE A 863 22.82 -20.20 32.65
CA ILE A 863 21.44 -20.23 32.14
C ILE A 863 21.13 -21.58 31.48
N GLN A 864 22.04 -22.11 30.65
CA GLN A 864 21.87 -23.41 30.00
C GLN A 864 21.82 -24.57 31.01
N ALA A 865 22.60 -24.51 32.10
CA ALA A 865 22.57 -25.52 33.14
C ALA A 865 21.20 -25.59 33.84
N VAL A 866 20.60 -24.45 34.18
CA VAL A 866 19.25 -24.40 34.77
C VAL A 866 18.18 -24.87 33.78
N ALA A 867 18.24 -24.39 32.53
CA ALA A 867 17.30 -24.83 31.48
C ALA A 867 17.34 -26.34 31.24
N ASN A 868 18.54 -26.95 31.24
CA ASN A 868 18.71 -28.39 31.11
C ASN A 868 18.18 -29.14 32.35
N SER A 869 18.46 -28.63 33.56
CA SER A 869 18.01 -29.24 34.82
C SER A 869 16.48 -29.33 34.91
N LEU A 870 15.77 -28.30 34.42
CA LEU A 870 14.31 -28.27 34.41
C LEU A 870 13.72 -29.25 33.39
N LYS A 871 14.36 -29.38 32.21
CA LYS A 871 13.94 -30.38 31.20
C LYS A 871 14.11 -31.82 31.67
N SER A 872 15.11 -32.12 32.50
CA SER A 872 15.24 -33.44 33.15
C SER A 872 14.17 -33.73 34.21
N GLN A 873 13.45 -32.73 34.72
CA GLN A 873 12.37 -32.93 35.71
C GLN A 873 10.98 -33.16 35.08
N GLN A 874 10.82 -32.91 33.77
CA GLN A 874 9.52 -33.03 33.07
C GLN A 874 9.28 -34.39 32.41
N HIS A 875 10.12 -35.40 32.66
CA HIS A 875 10.16 -36.61 31.83
C HIS A 875 9.73 -37.92 32.54
N ASP A 876 9.36 -37.87 33.83
CA ASP A 876 9.09 -39.03 34.70
C ASP A 876 7.59 -39.21 35.10
N GLU A 877 6.65 -38.47 34.49
CA GLU A 877 5.19 -38.68 34.70
C GLU A 877 4.49 -39.15 33.41
N GLU A 878 4.05 -40.41 33.37
CA GLU A 878 3.19 -40.95 32.30
C GLU A 878 1.71 -40.57 32.48
N PRO A 879 0.95 -40.35 31.38
CA PRO A 879 -0.46 -39.94 31.46
C PRO A 879 -1.39 -41.12 31.80
N MET A 880 -2.05 -41.06 32.96
CA MET A 880 -3.03 -42.07 33.39
C MET A 880 -4.44 -41.79 32.86
N GLU A 881 -5.10 -42.81 32.29
CA GLU A 881 -6.50 -42.71 31.81
C GLU A 881 -7.49 -42.42 32.94
N ILE A 882 -8.48 -41.55 32.68
CA ILE A 882 -9.69 -41.40 33.51
C ILE A 882 -10.91 -41.80 32.69
N LYS A 883 -11.55 -42.91 33.06
CA LYS A 883 -12.79 -43.40 32.46
C LYS A 883 -14.00 -42.73 33.10
N PHE A 884 -14.93 -42.23 32.29
CA PHE A 884 -16.26 -41.85 32.76
C PHE A 884 -17.16 -43.09 32.84
N GLY A 885 -17.71 -43.34 34.04
CA GLY A 885 -18.74 -44.35 34.29
C GLY A 885 -20.13 -43.71 34.36
N SER A 886 -21.13 -44.37 33.76
CA SER A 886 -22.53 -43.96 33.76
C SER A 886 -23.30 -44.44 34.99
N PRO A 887 -24.20 -43.62 35.56
CA PRO A 887 -25.32 -44.10 36.36
C PRO A 887 -26.61 -44.09 35.53
N THR A 888 -27.27 -45.24 35.40
CA THR A 888 -28.70 -45.32 35.08
C THR A 888 -29.48 -45.48 36.38
N ASP A 889 -30.60 -44.79 36.51
CA ASP A 889 -31.92 -45.46 36.57
C ASP A 889 -33.07 -44.44 36.59
N SER A 890 -34.29 -44.94 36.36
CA SER A 890 -35.48 -44.18 35.95
C SER A 890 -36.49 -43.92 37.06
N SER A 891 -37.33 -42.88 36.92
CA SER A 891 -38.81 -43.03 36.69
C SER A 891 -39.61 -41.72 36.85
N GLY A 892 -40.79 -41.64 36.20
CA GLY A 892 -41.80 -40.58 36.39
C GLY A 892 -41.63 -39.35 35.48
N THR A 893 -42.11 -39.29 34.23
CA THR A 893 -43.51 -39.12 33.77
C THR A 893 -44.24 -37.87 34.27
N ASP A 894 -44.38 -36.90 33.37
CA ASP A 894 -45.58 -36.09 33.08
C ASP A 894 -46.50 -35.65 34.24
N GLU A 895 -46.41 -34.37 34.63
CA GLU A 895 -47.47 -33.37 34.35
C GLU A 895 -47.06 -31.95 34.82
N MET A 896 -47.56 -30.93 34.11
CA MET A 896 -47.38 -29.46 34.30
C MET A 896 -46.32 -28.72 33.47
N GLU A 897 -46.45 -28.79 32.14
CA GLU A 897 -46.34 -27.53 31.38
C GLU A 897 -47.61 -26.69 31.62
N ILE A 898 -47.45 -25.43 32.05
CA ILE A 898 -48.23 -24.24 31.63
C ILE A 898 -47.72 -23.02 32.41
N ALA A 899 -47.39 -21.95 31.67
CA ALA A 899 -46.81 -20.67 32.13
C ALA A 899 -45.41 -20.78 32.81
N MET A 900 -44.41 -19.96 32.46
CA MET A 900 -44.45 -18.69 31.72
C MET A 900 -43.53 -18.69 30.48
N SER A 901 -44.05 -19.04 29.31
CA SER A 901 -43.39 -18.77 28.04
C SER A 901 -43.54 -17.28 27.65
N LYS A 902 -42.49 -16.47 27.86
CA LYS A 902 -42.27 -15.25 27.07
C LYS A 902 -40.94 -15.37 26.34
N SER A 903 -41.03 -15.69 25.06
CA SER A 903 -39.88 -15.76 24.15
C SER A 903 -39.21 -14.39 24.02
N ASN A 904 -37.97 -14.27 24.48
CA ASN A 904 -37.10 -13.20 24.00
C ASN A 904 -36.87 -13.43 22.51
N LYS A 905 -37.41 -12.56 21.66
CA LYS A 905 -37.12 -12.59 20.22
C LYS A 905 -35.61 -12.42 20.02
N LYS A 906 -35.00 -13.32 19.26
CA LYS A 906 -33.60 -13.22 18.84
C LYS A 906 -33.49 -12.05 17.86
N VAL A 907 -32.92 -10.93 18.30
CA VAL A 907 -32.78 -9.71 17.50
C VAL A 907 -31.81 -9.94 16.34
N THR A 908 -32.16 -9.42 15.17
CA THR A 908 -31.46 -9.63 13.90
C THR A 908 -31.17 -8.30 13.19
N MET A 909 -30.42 -8.36 12.08
CA MET A 909 -30.30 -7.24 11.13
C MET A 909 -31.67 -6.76 10.62
N SER A 910 -32.61 -7.68 10.41
CA SER A 910 -33.91 -7.37 9.79
C SER A 910 -34.85 -6.53 10.66
N ASP A 911 -34.62 -6.45 11.97
CA ASP A 911 -35.40 -5.65 12.93
C ASP A 911 -35.13 -4.14 12.82
N PHE A 912 -34.19 -3.72 11.96
CA PHE A 912 -33.76 -2.33 11.79
C PHE A 912 -33.96 -1.82 10.35
N ASP A 913 -34.19 -0.51 10.22
CA ASP A 913 -34.06 0.26 8.97
C ASP A 913 -32.73 1.00 8.99
N TYR A 914 -31.94 0.89 7.92
CA TYR A 914 -30.64 1.55 7.78
C TYR A 914 -30.81 2.92 7.10
N LEU A 915 -30.34 4.00 7.72
CA LEU A 915 -30.65 5.37 7.30
C LEU A 915 -29.47 6.17 6.75
N LYS A 916 -28.37 6.27 7.51
CA LYS A 916 -27.12 6.92 7.07
C LYS A 916 -25.89 6.19 7.57
N LEU A 917 -24.79 6.20 6.80
CA LEU A 917 -23.47 5.85 7.32
C LEU A 917 -23.00 7.02 8.23
N LEU A 918 -22.50 6.70 9.42
CA LEU A 918 -21.97 7.68 10.39
C LEU A 918 -20.43 7.68 10.44
N GLY A 919 -19.79 6.54 10.13
CA GLY A 919 -18.34 6.41 10.14
C GLY A 919 -17.85 5.01 9.74
N LYS A 920 -16.53 4.86 9.57
CA LYS A 920 -15.89 3.64 9.06
C LYS A 920 -14.60 3.36 9.84
N GLY A 921 -14.63 2.32 10.69
CA GLY A 921 -13.50 1.93 11.54
C GLY A 921 -12.67 0.77 10.97
N THR A 922 -11.55 0.47 11.64
CA THR A 922 -10.51 -0.52 11.26
C THR A 922 -10.99 -1.95 10.93
N PHE A 923 -12.21 -2.30 11.36
CA PHE A 923 -12.83 -3.63 11.22
C PHE A 923 -14.29 -3.61 10.70
N GLY A 924 -14.86 -2.42 10.40
CA GLY A 924 -16.31 -2.30 10.23
C GLY A 924 -16.87 -0.91 9.88
N LYS A 925 -18.20 -0.82 9.81
CA LYS A 925 -18.96 0.43 9.56
C LYS A 925 -19.83 0.77 10.77
N VAL A 926 -20.03 2.05 11.06
CA VAL A 926 -21.02 2.55 12.04
C VAL A 926 -22.17 3.20 11.27
N ILE A 927 -23.39 2.72 11.47
CA ILE A 927 -24.56 3.11 10.68
C ILE A 927 -25.67 3.63 11.61
N LEU A 928 -26.26 4.78 11.27
CA LEU A 928 -27.51 5.25 11.87
C LEU A 928 -28.64 4.32 11.44
N VAL A 929 -29.25 3.66 12.41
CA VAL A 929 -30.38 2.76 12.21
C VAL A 929 -31.60 3.20 13.01
N LYS A 930 -32.79 2.80 12.55
CA LYS A 930 -34.05 2.94 13.26
C LYS A 930 -34.60 1.57 13.59
N GLU A 931 -34.98 1.34 14.83
CA GLU A 931 -35.57 0.07 15.27
C GLU A 931 -37.06 0.02 14.88
N LYS A 932 -37.45 -0.98 14.09
CA LYS A 932 -38.82 -1.08 13.55
C LYS A 932 -39.89 -1.26 14.63
N ALA A 933 -39.53 -1.88 15.75
CA ALA A 933 -40.44 -2.18 16.85
C ALA A 933 -40.77 -0.97 17.75
N THR A 934 -39.92 0.06 17.80
CA THR A 934 -40.10 1.23 18.69
C THR A 934 -40.11 2.57 17.97
N GLY A 935 -39.54 2.63 16.75
CA GLY A 935 -39.28 3.86 16.03
C GLY A 935 -38.04 4.63 16.52
N MET A 936 -37.30 4.14 17.51
CA MET A 936 -36.13 4.81 18.08
C MET A 936 -34.88 4.67 17.21
N TYR A 937 -34.01 5.67 17.24
CA TYR A 937 -32.76 5.73 16.48
C TYR A 937 -31.55 5.28 17.31
N TYR A 938 -30.63 4.54 16.69
CA TYR A 938 -29.44 3.95 17.31
C TYR A 938 -28.23 3.97 16.36
N ALA A 939 -27.02 3.90 16.91
CA ALA A 939 -25.80 3.69 16.14
C ALA A 939 -25.44 2.19 16.13
N MET A 940 -25.39 1.58 14.94
CA MET A 940 -25.02 0.17 14.77
C MET A 940 -23.56 0.04 14.29
N LYS A 941 -22.66 -0.44 15.17
CA LYS A 941 -21.26 -0.78 14.86
C LYS A 941 -21.22 -2.21 14.32
N ILE A 942 -21.03 -2.38 13.02
CA ILE A 942 -21.03 -3.67 12.30
C ILE A 942 -19.59 -4.05 11.95
N LEU A 943 -19.06 -5.10 12.59
CA LEU A 943 -17.69 -5.60 12.44
C LEU A 943 -17.67 -6.94 11.70
N ARG A 944 -16.64 -7.22 10.87
CA ARG A 944 -16.47 -8.50 10.17
C ARG A 944 -15.62 -9.49 10.97
N LYS A 945 -16.13 -10.70 11.22
CA LYS A 945 -15.46 -11.77 11.99
C LYS A 945 -14.10 -12.15 11.39
N GLU A 946 -14.05 -12.33 10.07
CA GLU A 946 -12.81 -12.66 9.34
C GLU A 946 -11.70 -11.64 9.58
N VAL A 947 -12.05 -10.34 9.56
CA VAL A 947 -11.09 -9.23 9.70
C VAL A 947 -10.60 -9.08 11.13
N ILE A 948 -11.43 -9.42 12.12
CA ILE A 948 -11.04 -9.48 13.53
C ILE A 948 -10.07 -10.65 13.76
N ILE A 949 -10.41 -11.84 13.25
CA ILE A 949 -9.59 -13.06 13.40
C ILE A 949 -8.24 -12.89 12.69
N ALA A 950 -8.22 -12.35 11.46
CA ALA A 950 -7.00 -12.12 10.69
C ALA A 950 -6.05 -11.06 11.29
N LYS A 951 -6.50 -10.31 12.30
CA LYS A 951 -5.71 -9.30 13.04
C LYS A 951 -5.46 -9.66 14.50
N ASP A 952 -5.89 -10.84 14.96
CA ASP A 952 -5.84 -11.32 16.37
C ASP A 952 -6.62 -10.45 17.39
N GLU A 953 -7.60 -9.67 16.90
CA GLU A 953 -8.33 -8.65 17.68
C GLU A 953 -9.59 -9.20 18.41
N VAL A 954 -9.65 -10.52 18.55
CA VAL A 954 -10.77 -11.26 19.17
C VAL A 954 -10.94 -10.86 20.64
N ALA A 955 -9.84 -10.75 21.39
CA ALA A 955 -9.86 -10.44 22.81
C ALA A 955 -10.36 -9.00 23.09
N HIS A 956 -9.94 -8.02 22.29
CA HIS A 956 -10.40 -6.64 22.41
C HIS A 956 -11.90 -6.53 22.07
N THR A 957 -12.36 -7.16 20.99
CA THR A 957 -13.78 -7.16 20.59
C THR A 957 -14.70 -7.78 21.65
N VAL A 958 -14.25 -8.85 22.33
CA VAL A 958 -14.99 -9.47 23.44
C VAL A 958 -14.95 -8.58 24.71
N THR A 959 -13.84 -7.88 24.96
CA THR A 959 -13.71 -6.95 26.09
C THR A 959 -14.61 -5.72 25.91
N GLU A 960 -14.65 -5.13 24.70
CA GLU A 960 -15.58 -4.04 24.36
C GLU A 960 -17.03 -4.45 24.69
N SER A 961 -17.44 -5.63 24.23
CA SER A 961 -18.79 -6.16 24.49
C SER A 961 -19.11 -6.29 25.97
N ARG A 962 -18.17 -6.79 26.79
CA ARG A 962 -18.38 -6.98 28.23
C ARG A 962 -18.42 -5.65 28.98
N VAL A 963 -17.52 -4.72 28.68
CA VAL A 963 -17.48 -3.39 29.31
C VAL A 963 -18.77 -2.61 28.99
N LEU A 964 -19.22 -2.63 27.74
CA LEU A 964 -20.46 -1.99 27.31
C LEU A 964 -21.74 -2.60 27.93
N GLN A 965 -21.75 -3.90 28.24
CA GLN A 965 -22.86 -4.54 28.97
C GLN A 965 -22.90 -4.14 30.46
N ASN A 966 -21.73 -3.95 31.07
CA ASN A 966 -21.57 -3.74 32.52
C ASN A 966 -21.44 -2.27 32.95
N THR A 967 -21.47 -1.31 32.02
CA THR A 967 -21.36 0.13 32.29
C THR A 967 -22.68 0.85 32.00
N ARG A 968 -23.06 1.78 32.89
CA ARG A 968 -24.29 2.60 32.84
C ARG A 968 -24.05 3.93 33.56
N HIS A 969 -23.62 4.94 32.82
CA HIS A 969 -23.28 6.26 33.34
C HIS A 969 -23.75 7.34 32.36
N PRO A 970 -24.22 8.52 32.80
CA PRO A 970 -24.83 9.51 31.91
C PRO A 970 -23.95 9.94 30.73
N PHE A 971 -22.63 10.03 30.96
CA PHE A 971 -21.62 10.43 29.97
C PHE A 971 -20.91 9.28 29.26
N LEU A 972 -21.33 8.04 29.47
CA LEU A 972 -20.87 6.89 28.68
C LEU A 972 -21.95 6.49 27.67
N THR A 973 -21.54 5.95 26.52
CA THR A 973 -22.45 5.43 25.50
C THR A 973 -23.06 4.11 25.95
N THR A 974 -24.38 3.98 25.93
CA THR A 974 -25.07 2.77 26.39
C THR A 974 -25.31 1.76 25.25
N LEU A 975 -25.15 0.46 25.55
CA LEU A 975 -25.38 -0.65 24.63
C LEU A 975 -26.78 -1.27 24.85
N LYS A 976 -27.58 -1.33 23.78
CA LYS A 976 -28.93 -1.93 23.82
C LYS A 976 -28.92 -3.41 23.41
N TYR A 977 -28.23 -3.74 22.32
CA TYR A 977 -28.12 -5.10 21.78
C TYR A 977 -26.70 -5.40 21.33
N ALA A 978 -26.25 -6.63 21.55
CA ALA A 978 -25.13 -7.20 20.80
C ALA A 978 -25.57 -8.54 20.20
N PHE A 979 -25.33 -8.75 18.91
CA PHE A 979 -25.69 -10.00 18.22
C PHE A 979 -24.70 -10.32 17.10
N GLN A 980 -24.79 -11.53 16.56
CA GLN A 980 -23.89 -12.01 15.50
C GLN A 980 -24.66 -12.66 14.35
N THR A 981 -24.21 -12.43 13.12
CA THR A 981 -24.61 -13.17 11.92
C THR A 981 -23.62 -14.33 11.68
N HIS A 982 -23.68 -14.99 10.53
CA HIS A 982 -22.64 -15.93 10.11
C HIS A 982 -21.26 -15.23 10.03
N ASP A 983 -21.18 -14.05 9.39
CA ASP A 983 -19.95 -13.32 9.04
C ASP A 983 -19.61 -12.10 9.93
N ARG A 984 -20.54 -11.58 10.73
CA ARG A 984 -20.41 -10.31 11.46
C ARG A 984 -20.71 -10.40 12.94
N LEU A 985 -20.21 -9.39 13.65
CA LEU A 985 -20.58 -9.01 15.01
C LEU A 985 -21.21 -7.61 14.95
N CYS A 986 -22.27 -7.37 15.71
CA CYS A 986 -23.06 -6.15 15.64
C CYS A 986 -23.36 -5.62 17.05
N PHE A 987 -22.97 -4.38 17.32
CA PHE A 987 -23.35 -3.63 18.51
C PHE A 987 -24.39 -2.57 18.13
N VAL A 988 -25.50 -2.49 18.87
CA VAL A 988 -26.52 -1.44 18.72
C VAL A 988 -26.47 -0.55 19.95
N MET A 989 -26.02 0.69 19.75
CA MET A 989 -25.64 1.64 20.78
C MET A 989 -26.49 2.92 20.72
N GLU A 990 -26.51 3.66 21.81
CA GLU A 990 -27.05 5.02 21.91
C GLU A 990 -26.47 5.95 20.82
N TYR A 991 -27.32 6.76 20.19
CA TYR A 991 -26.91 7.66 19.10
C TYR A 991 -26.68 9.10 19.59
N ALA A 992 -25.44 9.56 19.54
CA ALA A 992 -25.02 10.91 19.92
C ALA A 992 -24.99 11.84 18.69
N ASN A 993 -26.12 12.49 18.39
CA ASN A 993 -26.32 13.29 17.16
C ASN A 993 -25.67 14.70 17.18
N GLY A 994 -25.02 15.10 18.29
CA GLY A 994 -24.24 16.33 18.37
C GLY A 994 -22.86 16.25 17.71
N GLY A 995 -22.43 15.06 17.27
CA GLY A 995 -21.15 14.84 16.58
C GLY A 995 -19.93 14.79 17.50
N GLU A 996 -18.75 14.66 16.93
CA GLU A 996 -17.47 14.55 17.65
C GLU A 996 -16.99 15.90 18.20
N LEU A 997 -16.38 15.90 19.39
CA LEU A 997 -15.84 17.11 20.01
C LEU A 997 -14.68 17.70 19.20
N PHE A 998 -13.93 16.85 18.48
CA PHE A 998 -12.92 17.24 17.51
C PHE A 998 -13.48 18.16 16.41
N PHE A 999 -14.65 17.83 15.84
CA PHE A 999 -15.32 18.64 14.82
C PHE A 999 -15.69 20.05 15.35
N HIS A 1000 -16.13 20.14 16.60
CA HIS A 1000 -16.44 21.43 17.22
C HIS A 1000 -15.17 22.24 17.50
N LEU A 1001 -14.07 21.60 17.92
CA LEU A 1001 -12.81 22.29 18.18
C LEU A 1001 -12.12 22.75 16.89
N SER A 1002 -12.12 21.95 15.82
CA SER A 1002 -11.51 22.34 14.55
C SER A 1002 -12.17 23.59 13.95
N ARG A 1003 -13.50 23.71 14.10
CA ARG A 1003 -14.27 24.87 13.65
C ARG A 1003 -14.08 26.10 14.52
N ASP A 1004 -14.19 25.96 15.84
CA ASP A 1004 -14.11 27.08 16.79
C ASP A 1004 -12.65 27.45 17.15
N ARG A 1005 -11.68 26.61 16.72
CA ARG A 1005 -10.21 26.65 16.93
C ARG A 1005 -9.71 26.51 18.36
N VAL A 1006 -10.35 27.15 19.33
CA VAL A 1006 -10.02 27.09 20.75
C VAL A 1006 -11.31 27.22 21.56
N PHE A 1007 -11.52 26.37 22.55
CA PHE A 1007 -12.63 26.53 23.50
C PHE A 1007 -12.25 27.50 24.62
N THR A 1008 -13.24 28.25 25.13
CA THR A 1008 -13.06 29.03 26.35
C THR A 1008 -12.75 28.11 27.53
N GLU A 1009 -11.99 28.60 28.52
CA GLU A 1009 -11.67 27.81 29.71
C GLU A 1009 -12.94 27.34 30.44
N ASP A 1010 -14.04 28.09 30.36
CA ASP A 1010 -15.34 27.71 30.91
C ASP A 1010 -15.97 26.52 30.18
N ARG A 1011 -15.87 26.47 28.84
CA ARG A 1011 -16.33 25.33 28.02
C ARG A 1011 -15.45 24.10 28.22
N ALA A 1012 -14.14 24.29 28.29
CA ALA A 1012 -13.19 23.22 28.63
C ALA A 1012 -13.40 22.68 30.05
N ARG A 1013 -13.72 23.54 31.04
CA ARG A 1013 -14.06 23.13 32.41
C ARG A 1013 -15.33 22.31 32.49
N PHE A 1014 -16.37 22.68 31.73
CA PHE A 1014 -17.61 21.92 31.66
C PHE A 1014 -17.37 20.51 31.12
N TYR A 1015 -16.82 20.36 29.91
CA TYR A 1015 -16.57 19.03 29.33
C TYR A 1015 -15.52 18.24 30.14
N GLY A 1016 -14.49 18.91 30.66
CA GLY A 1016 -13.51 18.30 31.55
C GLY A 1016 -14.15 17.69 32.80
N ALA A 1017 -15.17 18.32 33.38
CA ALA A 1017 -15.90 17.75 34.53
C ALA A 1017 -16.74 16.53 34.15
N GLU A 1018 -17.41 16.54 32.99
CA GLU A 1018 -18.17 15.37 32.49
C GLU A 1018 -17.24 14.18 32.22
N ILE A 1019 -16.05 14.42 31.65
CA ILE A 1019 -15.02 13.39 31.41
C ILE A 1019 -14.44 12.87 32.73
N VAL A 1020 -14.10 13.75 33.70
CA VAL A 1020 -13.61 13.33 35.03
C VAL A 1020 -14.64 12.46 35.75
N SER A 1021 -15.93 12.81 35.68
CA SER A 1021 -17.03 12.01 36.22
C SER A 1021 -17.14 10.65 35.54
N ALA A 1022 -16.96 10.58 34.21
CA ALA A 1022 -16.96 9.32 33.47
C ALA A 1022 -15.77 8.40 33.78
N LEU A 1023 -14.57 8.98 33.96
CA LEU A 1023 -13.36 8.24 34.33
C LEU A 1023 -13.41 7.74 35.78
N GLU A 1024 -13.91 8.55 36.73
CA GLU A 1024 -14.13 8.12 38.12
C GLU A 1024 -15.03 6.88 38.18
N TYR A 1025 -16.13 6.89 37.43
CA TYR A 1025 -17.05 5.77 37.33
C TYR A 1025 -16.36 4.49 36.80
N LEU A 1026 -15.55 4.59 35.74
CA LEU A 1026 -14.82 3.45 35.17
C LEU A 1026 -13.75 2.94 36.14
N HIS A 1027 -12.99 3.83 36.76
CA HIS A 1027 -11.97 3.50 37.76
C HIS A 1027 -12.60 2.81 38.99
N SER A 1028 -13.78 3.24 39.44
CA SER A 1028 -14.54 2.59 40.53
C SER A 1028 -14.93 1.14 40.21
N ARG A 1029 -15.01 0.80 38.91
CA ARG A 1029 -15.28 -0.56 38.40
C ARG A 1029 -14.00 -1.37 38.14
N ASN A 1030 -12.82 -0.81 38.43
CA ASN A 1030 -11.51 -1.34 38.03
C ASN A 1030 -11.35 -1.48 36.50
N VAL A 1031 -11.97 -0.58 35.74
CA VAL A 1031 -11.83 -0.47 34.28
C VAL A 1031 -10.97 0.74 33.94
N VAL A 1032 -9.95 0.55 33.11
CA VAL A 1032 -9.10 1.63 32.56
C VAL A 1032 -9.43 1.79 31.07
N TYR A 1033 -9.58 3.01 30.59
CA TYR A 1033 -10.18 3.33 29.29
C TYR A 1033 -9.16 3.38 28.14
N ARG A 1034 -8.02 4.05 28.34
CA ARG A 1034 -6.78 4.01 27.54
C ARG A 1034 -6.77 4.61 26.12
N ASP A 1035 -7.87 5.13 25.59
CA ASP A 1035 -7.89 5.86 24.31
C ASP A 1035 -8.73 7.16 24.39
N LEU A 1036 -8.33 8.05 25.31
CA LEU A 1036 -8.98 9.36 25.48
C LEU A 1036 -8.39 10.39 24.51
N LYS A 1037 -9.22 10.78 23.55
CA LYS A 1037 -8.96 11.73 22.46
C LYS A 1037 -10.26 12.42 22.04
N LEU A 1038 -10.20 13.49 21.25
CA LEU A 1038 -11.36 14.34 20.94
C LEU A 1038 -12.39 13.69 19.99
N GLU A 1039 -11.97 12.68 19.24
CA GLU A 1039 -12.77 11.91 18.29
C GLU A 1039 -13.68 10.89 19.01
N ASN A 1040 -13.17 10.25 20.07
CA ASN A 1040 -13.94 9.30 20.89
C ASN A 1040 -14.93 9.99 21.85
N LEU A 1041 -14.94 11.33 21.90
CA LEU A 1041 -15.80 12.17 22.73
C LEU A 1041 -16.90 12.79 21.86
N MET A 1042 -18.10 12.23 21.89
CA MET A 1042 -19.25 12.77 21.15
C MET A 1042 -20.09 13.72 22.02
N LEU A 1043 -20.93 14.55 21.39
CA LEU A 1043 -21.97 15.33 22.06
C LEU A 1043 -23.37 14.76 21.78
N ASP A 1044 -24.26 14.81 22.78
CA ASP A 1044 -25.68 14.54 22.59
C ASP A 1044 -26.46 15.78 22.13
N LYS A 1045 -27.76 15.60 21.81
CA LYS A 1045 -28.67 16.67 21.34
C LYS A 1045 -28.80 17.85 22.30
N ASP A 1046 -28.50 17.66 23.58
CA ASP A 1046 -28.66 18.65 24.63
C ASP A 1046 -27.33 19.39 24.91
N GLY A 1047 -26.20 18.79 24.56
CA GLY A 1047 -24.85 19.39 24.59
C GLY A 1047 -23.88 18.72 25.56
N HIS A 1048 -24.19 17.53 26.06
CA HIS A 1048 -23.38 16.79 27.03
C HIS A 1048 -22.48 15.74 26.36
N ILE A 1049 -21.35 15.42 27.00
CA ILE A 1049 -20.37 14.42 26.52
C ILE A 1049 -20.92 12.99 26.54
N LYS A 1050 -20.56 12.21 25.52
CA LYS A 1050 -20.70 10.76 25.43
C LYS A 1050 -19.36 10.15 25.00
N ILE A 1051 -18.71 9.41 25.91
CA ILE A 1051 -17.51 8.63 25.59
C ILE A 1051 -17.93 7.38 24.80
N THR A 1052 -17.21 7.09 23.71
CA THR A 1052 -17.46 6.00 22.74
C THR A 1052 -16.23 5.09 22.57
N ASP A 1053 -16.37 4.00 21.81
CA ASP A 1053 -15.33 3.02 21.44
C ASP A 1053 -14.50 2.43 22.60
N PHE A 1054 -15.07 1.43 23.28
CA PHE A 1054 -14.45 0.78 24.44
C PHE A 1054 -13.47 -0.35 24.04
N GLY A 1055 -13.05 -0.41 22.76
CA GLY A 1055 -12.17 -1.45 22.22
C GLY A 1055 -10.83 -1.63 22.95
N LEU A 1056 -10.25 -0.52 23.44
CA LEU A 1056 -8.97 -0.53 24.17
C LEU A 1056 -9.12 -0.55 25.69
N CYS A 1057 -10.32 -0.75 26.25
CA CYS A 1057 -10.51 -0.83 27.69
C CYS A 1057 -9.80 -2.04 28.35
N LYS A 1058 -9.50 -1.94 29.64
CA LYS A 1058 -8.92 -3.02 30.44
C LYS A 1058 -9.62 -3.16 31.79
N GLU A 1059 -10.30 -4.28 31.99
CA GLU A 1059 -10.90 -4.69 33.27
C GLU A 1059 -9.85 -5.28 34.24
N GLY A 1060 -10.13 -5.18 35.55
CA GLY A 1060 -9.42 -5.89 36.62
C GLY A 1060 -8.22 -5.16 37.24
N ILE A 1061 -8.08 -3.84 37.04
CA ILE A 1061 -6.91 -3.06 37.48
C ILE A 1061 -7.18 -2.38 38.85
N THR A 1062 -7.00 -3.15 39.93
CA THR A 1062 -7.06 -2.68 41.32
C THR A 1062 -5.86 -1.79 41.69
N ASP A 1063 -5.85 -1.18 42.88
CA ASP A 1063 -4.72 -0.34 43.32
C ASP A 1063 -3.43 -1.16 43.38
N GLY A 1064 -2.38 -0.65 42.75
CA GLY A 1064 -1.09 -1.34 42.60
C GLY A 1064 -1.04 -2.44 41.52
N ALA A 1065 -2.15 -2.77 40.86
CA ALA A 1065 -2.14 -3.66 39.69
C ALA A 1065 -1.67 -2.90 38.44
N THR A 1066 -0.93 -3.59 37.57
CA THR A 1066 -0.27 -2.98 36.41
C THR A 1066 -0.42 -3.82 35.13
N MET A 1067 -0.23 -3.18 33.98
CA MET A 1067 -0.35 -3.78 32.65
C MET A 1067 0.81 -3.38 31.74
N LYS A 1068 0.99 -4.14 30.65
CA LYS A 1068 2.17 -4.06 29.74
C LYS A 1068 1.81 -3.95 28.26
N THR A 1069 0.52 -3.81 27.93
CA THR A 1069 0.06 -3.74 26.54
C THR A 1069 0.37 -2.36 25.96
N PHE A 1070 1.11 -2.28 24.86
CA PHE A 1070 1.29 -1.04 24.11
C PHE A 1070 0.04 -0.78 23.25
N CYS A 1071 -0.75 0.24 23.58
CA CYS A 1071 -1.98 0.59 22.88
C CYS A 1071 -2.40 2.04 23.19
N GLY A 1072 -3.18 2.64 22.28
CA GLY A 1072 -3.65 4.03 22.35
C GLY A 1072 -3.12 4.86 21.18
N THR A 1073 -3.74 6.02 20.94
CA THR A 1073 -3.40 6.93 19.84
C THR A 1073 -2.08 7.70 20.12
N PRO A 1074 -1.06 7.70 19.21
CA PRO A 1074 0.33 8.08 19.51
C PRO A 1074 0.55 9.42 20.24
N GLU A 1075 -0.21 10.44 19.84
CA GLU A 1075 -0.17 11.82 20.34
C GLU A 1075 -0.71 11.95 21.77
N TYR A 1076 -1.57 11.02 22.19
CA TYR A 1076 -2.22 10.96 23.49
C TYR A 1076 -1.54 9.97 24.45
N LEU A 1077 -0.52 9.22 24.00
CA LEU A 1077 0.17 8.20 24.81
C LEU A 1077 0.90 8.80 26.03
N ALA A 1078 0.75 8.15 27.18
CA ALA A 1078 1.44 8.51 28.41
C ALA A 1078 2.91 8.03 28.41
N PRO A 1079 3.86 8.79 29.01
CA PRO A 1079 5.29 8.45 29.02
C PRO A 1079 5.60 7.02 29.49
N GLU A 1080 4.89 6.52 30.52
CA GLU A 1080 5.11 5.18 31.06
C GLU A 1080 4.72 4.04 30.11
N VAL A 1081 3.81 4.28 29.15
CA VAL A 1081 3.44 3.31 28.10
C VAL A 1081 4.57 3.18 27.07
N LEU A 1082 5.27 4.28 26.79
CA LEU A 1082 6.41 4.33 25.87
C LEU A 1082 7.69 3.70 26.44
N GLU A 1083 7.79 3.60 27.77
CA GLU A 1083 9.00 3.12 28.47
C GLU A 1083 9.10 1.60 28.65
N ASP A 1084 8.13 0.79 28.20
CA ASP A 1084 8.02 -0.66 28.50
C ASP A 1084 7.91 -0.93 30.03
N ASN A 1085 7.28 0.00 30.75
CA ASN A 1085 7.03 -0.10 32.19
C ASN A 1085 5.64 -0.70 32.49
N ASP A 1086 5.53 -1.32 33.66
CA ASP A 1086 4.27 -1.67 34.32
C ASP A 1086 3.45 -0.40 34.63
N TYR A 1087 2.32 -0.18 33.92
CA TYR A 1087 1.49 1.03 34.07
C TYR A 1087 0.06 0.72 34.56
N GLY A 1088 -0.65 1.74 35.07
CA GLY A 1088 -2.00 1.62 35.64
C GLY A 1088 -2.93 2.79 35.29
N ARG A 1089 -3.96 3.05 36.11
CA ARG A 1089 -5.00 4.09 35.92
C ARG A 1089 -4.49 5.50 35.61
N ALA A 1090 -3.27 5.84 36.00
CA ALA A 1090 -2.66 7.15 35.75
C ALA A 1090 -2.58 7.57 34.26
N VAL A 1091 -2.67 6.62 33.32
CA VAL A 1091 -2.65 6.93 31.86
C VAL A 1091 -3.88 7.69 31.40
N ASP A 1092 -5.06 7.45 31.98
CA ASP A 1092 -6.29 8.15 31.59
C ASP A 1092 -6.28 9.61 32.07
N TRP A 1093 -5.62 9.89 33.20
CA TRP A 1093 -5.38 11.25 33.68
C TRP A 1093 -4.34 12.01 32.83
N TRP A 1094 -3.38 11.31 32.21
CA TRP A 1094 -2.52 11.91 31.19
C TRP A 1094 -3.32 12.25 29.92
N GLY A 1095 -4.14 11.31 29.42
CA GLY A 1095 -5.03 11.53 28.28
C GLY A 1095 -5.97 12.73 28.50
N LEU A 1096 -6.55 12.85 29.70
CA LEU A 1096 -7.34 14.02 30.10
C LEU A 1096 -6.50 15.30 30.03
N GLY A 1097 -5.25 15.26 30.49
CA GLY A 1097 -4.31 16.37 30.36
C GLY A 1097 -4.07 16.80 28.91
N VAL A 1098 -3.95 15.85 27.97
CA VAL A 1098 -3.74 16.14 26.54
C VAL A 1098 -5.00 16.75 25.93
N VAL A 1099 -6.16 16.13 26.14
CA VAL A 1099 -7.48 16.61 25.68
C VAL A 1099 -7.80 18.01 26.24
N MET A 1100 -7.53 18.26 27.52
CA MET A 1100 -7.72 19.57 28.15
C MET A 1100 -6.73 20.62 27.63
N TYR A 1101 -5.46 20.24 27.38
CA TYR A 1101 -4.49 21.14 26.76
C TYR A 1101 -4.96 21.53 25.36
N GLU A 1102 -5.41 20.56 24.57
CA GLU A 1102 -5.84 20.76 23.19
C GLU A 1102 -7.07 21.66 23.09
N MET A 1103 -8.12 21.40 23.88
CA MET A 1103 -9.29 22.28 23.95
C MET A 1103 -8.96 23.74 24.27
N MET A 1104 -8.01 23.99 25.19
CA MET A 1104 -7.65 25.34 25.66
C MET A 1104 -6.50 25.99 24.85
N CYS A 1105 -5.78 25.24 24.03
CA CYS A 1105 -4.64 25.75 23.25
C CYS A 1105 -4.82 25.66 21.71
N GLY A 1106 -5.83 24.94 21.23
CA GLY A 1106 -6.10 24.72 19.80
C GLY A 1106 -5.05 23.85 19.09
N ARG A 1107 -4.33 23.03 19.84
CA ARG A 1107 -3.26 22.12 19.37
C ARG A 1107 -2.84 21.16 20.47
N LEU A 1108 -2.27 20.02 20.08
CA LEU A 1108 -1.62 19.06 20.98
C LEU A 1108 -0.40 19.65 21.74
N PRO A 1109 -0.06 19.12 22.93
CA PRO A 1109 1.12 19.53 23.70
C PRO A 1109 2.45 19.06 23.10
N PHE A 1110 2.42 17.92 22.39
CA PHE A 1110 3.54 17.36 21.62
C PHE A 1110 2.99 16.94 20.24
N TYR A 1111 3.76 17.17 19.17
CA TYR A 1111 3.38 16.73 17.82
C TYR A 1111 4.63 16.57 16.95
N ASN A 1112 4.68 15.50 16.16
CA ASN A 1112 5.68 15.27 15.12
C ASN A 1112 5.16 14.26 14.10
N GLN A 1113 5.58 14.38 12.83
CA GLN A 1113 5.24 13.40 11.79
C GLN A 1113 6.06 12.10 11.89
N ASP A 1114 7.22 12.16 12.55
CA ASP A 1114 8.02 10.97 12.90
C ASP A 1114 7.61 10.48 14.30
N HIS A 1115 7.08 9.26 14.39
CA HIS A 1115 6.64 8.65 15.64
C HIS A 1115 7.82 8.36 16.61
N GLU A 1116 9.01 7.94 16.12
CA GLU A 1116 10.17 7.76 17.00
C GLU A 1116 10.53 9.14 17.63
N ARG A 1117 10.45 10.23 16.85
CA ARG A 1117 10.67 11.58 17.37
C ARG A 1117 9.55 12.10 18.27
N LEU A 1118 8.29 11.79 17.99
CA LEU A 1118 7.15 12.13 18.86
C LEU A 1118 7.31 11.50 20.25
N PHE A 1119 7.71 10.22 20.30
CA PHE A 1119 7.98 9.52 21.55
C PHE A 1119 9.18 10.13 22.30
N GLU A 1120 10.25 10.55 21.61
CA GLU A 1120 11.33 11.33 22.23
C GLU A 1120 10.84 12.65 22.83
N LEU A 1121 9.90 13.37 22.19
CA LEU A 1121 9.35 14.62 22.73
C LEU A 1121 8.51 14.36 23.98
N ILE A 1122 7.58 13.39 23.93
CA ILE A 1122 6.74 12.97 25.07
C ILE A 1122 7.61 12.56 26.26
N LEU A 1123 8.71 11.84 26.03
CA LEU A 1123 9.64 11.44 27.08
C LEU A 1123 10.52 12.61 27.58
N MET A 1124 11.10 13.42 26.70
CA MET A 1124 12.22 14.33 27.05
C MET A 1124 11.88 15.83 27.13
N GLU A 1125 10.93 16.36 26.36
CA GLU A 1125 10.70 17.82 26.30
C GLU A 1125 9.73 18.34 27.39
N GLU A 1126 9.97 19.54 27.93
CA GLU A 1126 9.06 20.21 28.86
C GLU A 1126 7.90 20.93 28.15
N ILE A 1127 6.72 20.92 28.76
CA ILE A 1127 5.48 21.40 28.14
C ILE A 1127 5.43 22.92 28.10
N ARG A 1128 5.18 23.45 26.90
CA ARG A 1128 5.16 24.89 26.63
C ARG A 1128 3.74 25.45 26.71
N PHE A 1129 3.47 26.22 27.75
CA PHE A 1129 2.15 26.86 27.96
C PHE A 1129 2.06 28.24 27.30
N PRO A 1130 0.99 28.53 26.52
CA PRO A 1130 0.64 29.88 26.07
C PRO A 1130 0.55 30.91 27.22
N LYS A 1131 0.78 32.19 26.91
CA LYS A 1131 0.77 33.30 27.89
C LYS A 1131 -0.62 33.74 28.35
N ASN A 1132 -1.68 33.25 27.69
CA ASN A 1132 -3.07 33.67 27.86
C ASN A 1132 -3.93 32.66 28.66
N LEU A 1133 -3.34 31.57 29.15
CA LEU A 1133 -3.99 30.65 30.09
C LEU A 1133 -4.06 31.26 31.49
N ALA A 1134 -5.17 31.06 32.20
CA ALA A 1134 -5.29 31.41 33.62
C ALA A 1134 -4.29 30.63 34.49
N PRO A 1135 -3.88 31.17 35.65
CA PRO A 1135 -3.02 30.46 36.61
C PRO A 1135 -3.58 29.08 37.00
N GLU A 1136 -4.90 28.99 37.19
CA GLU A 1136 -5.64 27.79 37.57
C GLU A 1136 -5.66 26.75 36.44
N ALA A 1137 -5.90 27.18 35.20
CA ALA A 1137 -5.87 26.29 34.03
C ALA A 1137 -4.47 25.72 33.81
N LYS A 1138 -3.45 26.59 33.87
CA LYS A 1138 -2.04 26.20 33.77
C LYS A 1138 -1.61 25.26 34.91
N ALA A 1139 -2.09 25.48 36.13
CA ALA A 1139 -1.83 24.58 37.26
C ALA A 1139 -2.45 23.19 37.05
N LEU A 1140 -3.69 23.10 36.53
CA LEU A 1140 -4.34 21.83 36.21
C LEU A 1140 -3.53 21.03 35.18
N LEU A 1141 -3.20 21.67 34.05
CA LEU A 1141 -2.45 21.02 32.97
C LEU A 1141 -1.04 20.58 33.42
N ALA A 1142 -0.36 21.39 34.23
CA ALA A 1142 0.95 21.03 34.79
C ALA A 1142 0.90 19.88 35.82
N GLY A 1143 -0.27 19.66 36.44
CA GLY A 1143 -0.54 18.50 37.30
C GLY A 1143 -0.85 17.23 36.50
N LEU A 1144 -1.77 17.30 35.54
CA LEU A 1144 -2.20 16.16 34.71
C LEU A 1144 -1.11 15.68 33.73
N LEU A 1145 -0.33 16.59 33.15
CA LEU A 1145 0.73 16.24 32.19
C LEU A 1145 2.12 16.09 32.84
N LYS A 1146 2.15 15.63 34.10
CA LYS A 1146 3.41 15.33 34.82
C LYS A 1146 3.89 13.93 34.46
N LYS A 1147 5.16 13.81 34.03
CA LYS A 1147 5.66 12.59 33.38
C LYS A 1147 5.76 11.39 34.32
N ASP A 1148 6.17 11.58 35.57
CA ASP A 1148 6.10 10.54 36.60
C ASP A 1148 4.64 10.35 37.06
N PRO A 1149 4.02 9.17 36.85
CA PRO A 1149 2.63 8.92 37.22
C PRO A 1149 2.39 9.04 38.74
N LYS A 1150 3.36 8.73 39.60
CA LYS A 1150 3.22 8.87 41.07
C LYS A 1150 3.20 10.33 41.54
N GLN A 1151 3.50 11.24 40.62
CA GLN A 1151 3.61 12.67 40.83
C GLN A 1151 2.58 13.45 40.00
N ARG A 1152 1.72 12.74 39.26
CA ARG A 1152 0.65 13.26 38.41
C ARG A 1152 -0.62 13.48 39.21
N LEU A 1153 -1.36 14.54 38.90
CA LEU A 1153 -2.69 14.78 39.47
C LEU A 1153 -3.61 13.61 39.09
N GLY A 1154 -4.26 12.99 40.06
CA GLY A 1154 -5.03 11.74 39.91
C GLY A 1154 -4.20 10.46 39.83
N GLY A 1155 -2.87 10.53 39.81
CA GLY A 1155 -2.00 9.35 39.82
C GLY A 1155 -1.77 8.71 41.21
N GLY A 1156 -2.33 9.31 42.26
CA GLY A 1156 -2.30 8.82 43.64
C GLY A 1156 -3.50 7.94 44.03
N PRO A 1157 -3.55 7.45 45.28
CA PRO A 1157 -4.63 6.56 45.76
C PRO A 1157 -6.01 7.24 45.85
N ASP A 1158 -6.06 8.57 45.87
CA ASP A 1158 -7.32 9.34 45.82
C ASP A 1158 -7.90 9.45 44.39
N ASP A 1159 -7.11 9.09 43.37
CA ASP A 1159 -7.50 8.99 41.96
C ASP A 1159 -8.32 10.22 41.49
N ALA A 1160 -9.53 10.05 40.96
CA ALA A 1160 -10.36 11.15 40.48
C ALA A 1160 -10.60 12.27 41.51
N LYS A 1161 -10.59 11.98 42.82
CA LYS A 1161 -10.88 12.98 43.88
C LYS A 1161 -9.82 14.08 43.94
N ASP A 1162 -8.55 13.73 43.66
CA ASP A 1162 -7.45 14.69 43.56
C ASP A 1162 -7.72 15.70 42.44
N VAL A 1163 -8.09 15.19 41.25
CA VAL A 1163 -8.49 16.01 40.09
C VAL A 1163 -9.75 16.84 40.39
N MET A 1164 -10.77 16.25 41.01
CA MET A 1164 -12.03 16.91 41.37
C MET A 1164 -11.84 18.04 42.41
N SER A 1165 -10.82 17.92 43.28
CA SER A 1165 -10.47 18.93 44.29
C SER A 1165 -9.70 20.13 43.73
N HIS A 1166 -9.19 20.03 42.50
CA HIS A 1166 -8.29 21.04 41.95
C HIS A 1166 -9.00 22.37 41.69
N LYS A 1167 -8.32 23.49 42.01
CA LYS A 1167 -8.90 24.86 41.98
C LYS A 1167 -9.61 25.23 40.68
N PHE A 1168 -9.17 24.70 39.55
CA PHE A 1168 -9.82 24.93 38.26
C PHE A 1168 -11.29 24.50 38.22
N PHE A 1169 -11.69 23.51 39.03
CA PHE A 1169 -13.07 23.01 39.12
C PHE A 1169 -13.86 23.56 40.32
N THR A 1170 -13.37 24.58 41.05
CA THR A 1170 -14.04 25.12 42.26
C THR A 1170 -15.48 25.59 42.01
N SER A 1171 -15.83 25.97 40.78
CA SER A 1171 -17.18 26.40 40.38
C SER A 1171 -18.12 25.25 39.96
N ILE A 1172 -17.66 23.99 40.01
CA ILE A 1172 -18.41 22.80 39.60
C ILE A 1172 -18.96 22.07 40.83
N ASN A 1173 -20.28 21.82 40.85
CA ASN A 1173 -20.88 20.87 41.77
C ASN A 1173 -20.94 19.49 41.11
N TRP A 1174 -20.15 18.54 41.60
CA TRP A 1174 -20.04 17.17 41.05
C TRP A 1174 -21.34 16.36 41.12
N LEU A 1175 -22.26 16.69 42.04
CA LEU A 1175 -23.61 16.11 42.03
C LEU A 1175 -24.43 16.64 40.86
N ASP A 1176 -24.40 17.96 40.59
CA ASP A 1176 -25.11 18.58 39.47
C ASP A 1176 -24.50 18.19 38.10
N VAL A 1177 -23.21 17.83 38.05
CA VAL A 1177 -22.60 17.14 36.90
C VAL A 1177 -23.26 15.78 36.70
N THR A 1178 -23.18 14.90 37.69
CA THR A 1178 -23.66 13.51 37.59
C THR A 1178 -25.18 13.42 37.32
N GLU A 1179 -25.96 14.35 37.86
CA GLU A 1179 -27.41 14.45 37.65
C GLU A 1179 -27.80 15.27 36.40
N ARG A 1180 -26.83 15.68 35.56
CA ARG A 1180 -27.03 16.50 34.34
C ARG A 1180 -27.84 17.79 34.55
N LYS A 1181 -27.65 18.42 35.71
CA LYS A 1181 -28.29 19.71 36.08
C LYS A 1181 -27.49 20.93 35.62
N LEU A 1182 -26.18 20.78 35.37
CA LEU A 1182 -25.39 21.88 34.79
C LEU A 1182 -25.80 22.13 33.33
N ILE A 1183 -26.04 23.39 32.99
CA ILE A 1183 -26.45 23.82 31.64
C ILE A 1183 -25.24 23.77 30.69
N PRO A 1184 -25.30 23.04 29.56
CA PRO A 1184 -24.21 22.99 28.61
C PRO A 1184 -23.85 24.38 28.02
N PRO A 1185 -22.55 24.72 27.92
CA PRO A 1185 -22.08 26.00 27.38
C PRO A 1185 -22.27 26.11 25.85
N PHE A 1186 -22.51 24.98 25.18
CA PHE A 1186 -22.85 24.89 23.77
C PHE A 1186 -23.87 23.76 23.59
N LYS A 1187 -25.00 24.08 22.94
CA LYS A 1187 -26.02 23.11 22.54
C LYS A 1187 -26.01 22.96 21.02
N PRO A 1188 -25.82 21.74 20.47
CA PRO A 1188 -25.88 21.47 19.04
C PRO A 1188 -27.21 21.94 18.40
N GLN A 1189 -27.14 22.61 17.25
CA GLN A 1189 -28.30 23.10 16.50
C GLN A 1189 -28.87 22.01 15.58
N VAL A 1190 -29.26 20.89 16.19
CA VAL A 1190 -29.89 19.74 15.54
C VAL A 1190 -31.35 20.05 15.21
N THR A 1191 -31.79 19.81 13.97
CA THR A 1191 -33.16 20.08 13.52
C THR A 1191 -34.07 18.84 13.46
N SER A 1192 -33.51 17.63 13.48
CA SER A 1192 -34.25 16.37 13.56
C SER A 1192 -33.40 15.26 14.18
N GLU A 1193 -34.02 14.16 14.63
CA GLU A 1193 -33.28 13.01 15.16
C GLU A 1193 -32.45 12.25 14.10
N THR A 1194 -32.61 12.60 12.82
CA THR A 1194 -31.84 12.11 11.67
C THR A 1194 -30.87 13.15 11.08
N ASP A 1195 -30.68 14.28 11.76
CA ASP A 1195 -29.81 15.38 11.31
C ASP A 1195 -28.34 15.06 11.61
N THR A 1196 -27.52 14.95 10.56
CA THR A 1196 -26.12 14.53 10.65
C THR A 1196 -25.12 15.66 10.39
N ARG A 1197 -25.50 16.94 10.51
CA ARG A 1197 -24.65 18.13 10.23
C ARG A 1197 -23.35 18.26 11.04
N TYR A 1198 -23.12 17.35 11.99
CA TYR A 1198 -21.94 17.29 12.87
C TYR A 1198 -21.16 15.98 12.70
N PHE A 1199 -21.43 15.25 11.61
CA PHE A 1199 -20.68 14.09 11.13
C PHE A 1199 -20.07 14.44 9.78
N ASP A 1200 -19.02 13.73 9.37
CA ASP A 1200 -18.38 13.98 8.09
C ASP A 1200 -19.32 13.65 6.90
N ASP A 1201 -19.45 14.59 5.97
CA ASP A 1201 -20.23 14.41 4.75
C ASP A 1201 -19.60 13.36 3.81
N GLU A 1202 -18.28 13.11 3.90
CA GLU A 1202 -17.62 11.97 3.22
C GLU A 1202 -18.33 10.66 3.57
N PHE A 1203 -18.76 10.49 4.83
CA PHE A 1203 -19.49 9.31 5.27
C PHE A 1203 -21.00 9.46 5.05
N THR A 1204 -21.60 10.59 5.42
CA THR A 1204 -23.08 10.67 5.45
C THR A 1204 -23.74 10.79 4.08
N ALA A 1205 -22.96 11.06 3.03
CA ALA A 1205 -23.38 10.99 1.63
C ALA A 1205 -23.28 9.57 1.01
N GLN A 1206 -22.58 8.62 1.64
CA GLN A 1206 -22.39 7.27 1.08
C GLN A 1206 -23.67 6.42 1.17
N THR A 1207 -24.07 5.83 0.05
CA THR A 1207 -25.14 4.82 0.01
C THR A 1207 -24.79 3.59 0.85
N ILE A 1208 -25.73 3.12 1.66
CA ILE A 1208 -25.51 2.00 2.60
C ILE A 1208 -25.44 0.67 1.86
N THR A 1209 -24.24 0.35 1.40
CA THR A 1209 -23.89 -0.97 0.88
C THR A 1209 -23.36 -1.86 2.00
N ILE A 1210 -24.19 -2.82 2.41
CA ILE A 1210 -23.82 -3.98 3.21
C ILE A 1210 -23.43 -5.07 2.21
N THR A 1211 -22.13 -5.23 1.96
CA THR A 1211 -21.60 -6.21 0.99
C THR A 1211 -21.03 -7.44 1.73
N PRO A 1212 -21.28 -8.69 1.27
CA PRO A 1212 -22.25 -9.07 0.24
C PRO A 1212 -23.69 -8.75 0.68
N PRO A 1213 -24.64 -8.56 -0.26
CA PRO A 1213 -26.05 -8.44 0.08
C PRO A 1213 -26.60 -9.77 0.59
N ASP A 1214 -27.40 -9.73 1.65
CA ASP A 1214 -28.06 -10.91 2.20
C ASP A 1214 -29.01 -11.53 1.16
N LYS A 1215 -28.76 -12.78 0.78
CA LYS A 1215 -29.74 -13.58 0.04
C LYS A 1215 -30.83 -14.04 0.99
N TYR A 1216 -32.09 -13.90 0.57
CA TYR A 1216 -33.28 -14.26 1.35
C TYR A 1216 -33.16 -15.58 2.09
N ASP A 1217 -33.38 -15.55 3.41
CA ASP A 1217 -33.47 -16.74 4.27
C ASP A 1217 -34.51 -17.73 3.73
N SER A 1218 -34.06 -18.92 3.37
CA SER A 1218 -34.93 -20.07 3.08
C SER A 1218 -34.15 -21.38 3.03
N LEU A 1219 -33.65 -21.82 4.20
CA LEU A 1219 -33.55 -23.22 4.65
C LEU A 1219 -32.71 -23.29 5.94
N ASP A 1220 -33.30 -23.78 7.03
CA ASP A 1220 -32.55 -24.15 8.23
C ASP A 1220 -31.62 -25.34 7.91
N ALA A 1221 -30.32 -25.15 8.13
CA ALA A 1221 -29.32 -26.19 8.06
C ALA A 1221 -28.44 -26.12 9.32
N GLU A 1222 -28.41 -27.20 10.09
CA GLU A 1222 -27.59 -27.32 11.30
C GLU A 1222 -26.11 -27.52 10.91
N ASP A 1223 -25.33 -26.44 10.90
CA ASP A 1223 -23.89 -26.49 10.58
C ASP A 1223 -23.05 -26.73 11.85
N SER A 1224 -22.84 -28.00 12.18
CA SER A 1224 -21.90 -28.44 13.22
C SER A 1224 -20.45 -28.42 12.71
N ASP A 1225 -19.51 -28.03 13.57
CA ASP A 1225 -18.04 -27.99 13.38
C ASP A 1225 -17.39 -26.70 12.80
N GLN A 1226 -17.90 -25.52 13.19
CA GLN A 1226 -17.04 -24.35 13.35
C GLN A 1226 -16.66 -24.11 14.82
N ARG A 1227 -15.35 -23.93 15.09
CA ARG A 1227 -14.86 -23.55 16.42
C ARG A 1227 -15.45 -22.20 16.82
N THR A 1228 -16.26 -22.17 17.88
CA THR A 1228 -16.97 -20.96 18.31
C THR A 1228 -16.00 -19.94 18.94
N HIS A 1229 -15.43 -19.05 18.11
CA HIS A 1229 -14.55 -17.97 18.58
C HIS A 1229 -15.29 -16.86 19.36
N PHE A 1230 -16.63 -16.75 19.25
CA PHE A 1230 -17.45 -15.71 19.88
C PHE A 1230 -18.70 -16.27 20.61
N PRO A 1231 -18.56 -17.20 21.58
CA PRO A 1231 -19.70 -17.90 22.17
C PRO A 1231 -20.54 -17.04 23.13
N GLN A 1232 -19.97 -15.98 23.70
CA GLN A 1232 -20.61 -15.11 24.70
C GLN A 1232 -21.02 -13.73 24.14
N PHE A 1233 -21.08 -13.55 22.82
CA PHE A 1233 -21.29 -12.22 22.23
C PHE A 1233 -22.74 -11.71 22.27
N SER A 1234 -23.73 -12.60 22.44
CA SER A 1234 -25.15 -12.23 22.28
C SER A 1234 -25.77 -11.67 23.56
N TYR A 1235 -26.28 -10.43 23.50
CA TYR A 1235 -26.87 -9.68 24.61
C TYR A 1235 -28.10 -8.89 24.15
N SER A 1236 -29.10 -8.80 25.01
CA SER A 1236 -30.30 -7.97 24.82
C SER A 1236 -30.70 -7.33 26.14
N ALA A 1237 -30.70 -6.00 26.21
CA ALA A 1237 -31.15 -5.28 27.39
C ALA A 1237 -32.66 -5.49 27.61
N SER A 1238 -33.04 -6.05 28.75
CA SER A 1238 -34.45 -6.12 29.16
C SER A 1238 -34.97 -4.72 29.50
N ILE A 1239 -36.00 -4.25 28.80
CA ILE A 1239 -36.65 -2.97 29.12
C ILE A 1239 -37.37 -3.10 30.47
N ARG A 1240 -36.77 -2.47 31.49
CA ARG A 1240 -37.47 -1.80 32.57
C ARG A 1240 -37.08 -0.33 32.49
N GLU A 1241 -38.08 0.53 32.68
CA GLU A 1241 -37.97 1.99 32.66
C GLU A 1241 -37.09 2.50 33.81
#